data_AF-A0A3N5ZU66-F1
#
_entry.id   AF-A0A3N5ZU66-F1
#
_cell.length_a   1.000
_cell.length_b   1.000
_cell.length_c   1.000
_cell.angle_alpha   90.00
_cell.angle_beta   90.00
_cell.angle_gamma   90.00
#
_symmetry.space_group_name_H-M   'P 1'
#
loop_
_entity.id
_entity.type
_entity.pdbx_description
1 polymer ?
#
loop_
_entity_poly.entity_id
_entity_poly.type
_entity_poly.pdbx_seq_one_letter_code
_entity_poly.pdbx_strand_id
1 'polypeptide(L)'
;MKMKNTSKIAIWMLIFALVFGFTLPQKYYADTLPTTSIEDATSVTDSNQIDGVFESPGIHWYKITPTKEQISKYSHIKLTLNSDQVINLSVYSSKEKALADDTFEQYTTGTIPGEATTIQFPYAWDGPYYIKVEYNGMVDDLTDYSMPDVSLNTESVENSDLGSASYTLKSESVKLPPTTLDATGSNCAIEASVEGKKSAKEMLKDIRLFRDGILLKTKEGQALSSLYYKATPFILAKMAFNKNIKQDLYENLVVIQPLITELNKNGGSSSRVISKTEANAINELFNIVNNAVPTKLQTQMNTLSKKAGMSSNLAGERLVDVTKRVVNTLPNTNNTNKYILKLKDGKSLKSVQDKISGNNTLSTLSSIDSNDEIVDNIYVVNLDSDKNSSMSAKAQAKNLKATVEQVEKLPEVEYVEPVKTYRAFSNDVQTSYQWSLKNLGKDEGVKDADIRNEKMQQLLGKRTVKDTTIAVVDTGVDNSLADLKHHVRMDIGKNYVSQDSLPLDDNGHGTHVTGIIAAESNNGYSMEGINQHTKIMPVKVLDADGSGDSEQIANGIVYAANHGAKVINLSLGGEYSRTIEYALKYAASKNVVIIAASGNDGQFGLSYPASSQYVISVGATNNFDIVSDYSNYGEKLDIVAPGTNIPSLVPNGNVTYMSGTSMATPHVTAIAGLLLSGNSKLKVSEIRTLLHQSADNVAFKEKDNEDASESLMDIIGSAMSEFDDFDLPVGKDLVSGYGRLNAYNAYSTVDLKVKINPIIEKKTTLSGSAVKGAKVEVKKGKSVIGKATASSKGTFTIKIPAQKKDQKLQVTIKDSTGTIKSVLNIYVEKDKSPKAPKVNSISNKTTYVTGTAKAKLTVVIKNASKKVIGQDKVNSKGQFKIKIKKQKAGAKLYITAVDSAKRSSKIVKVTVKDKIAPSTPKVNTVTSKSTTVKGKAEKGSTVTVKVKSKTIGKAKANSKGSFSVKIKKQKAGTVLYVTAKDKAGNTSKAKKVTVKK
;
A
#
# COMPACT_ATOMS: atom_id res chain seq x y z
N MET A 1 21.22 29.52 -37.20
CA MET A 1 19.88 29.58 -36.56
C MET A 1 19.51 28.17 -36.09
N LYS A 2 18.59 28.06 -35.11
CA LYS A 2 17.98 26.85 -34.50
C LYS A 2 17.62 25.72 -35.53
N MET A 3 17.50 24.43 -35.19
CA MET A 3 17.73 23.68 -33.94
C MET A 3 17.83 22.16 -34.22
N LYS A 4 18.63 21.46 -33.41
CA LYS A 4 18.49 20.07 -32.90
C LYS A 4 17.98 18.94 -33.82
N ASN A 5 18.87 17.96 -33.97
CA ASN A 5 18.62 16.52 -33.79
C ASN A 5 17.25 16.13 -33.23
N THR A 6 16.55 15.23 -33.93
CA THR A 6 15.78 14.06 -33.45
C THR A 6 15.04 13.48 -34.67
N SER A 7 14.54 12.25 -34.68
CA SER A 7 15.02 11.00 -34.09
C SER A 7 14.34 9.86 -34.87
N LYS A 8 14.93 8.66 -34.92
CA LYS A 8 14.59 7.68 -35.96
C LYS A 8 14.75 6.23 -35.46
N ILE A 9 13.68 5.47 -35.22
CA ILE A 9 13.77 4.00 -35.04
C ILE A 9 12.50 3.37 -35.64
N ALA A 10 12.56 2.36 -36.54
CA ALA A 10 11.36 1.67 -37.08
C ALA A 10 11.52 0.22 -37.64
N ILE A 11 12.51 -0.57 -37.21
CA ILE A 11 12.70 -1.96 -37.72
C ILE A 11 11.75 -3.00 -37.09
N TRP A 12 11.74 -3.12 -35.76
CA TRP A 12 10.96 -4.11 -34.98
C TRP A 12 9.48 -3.78 -34.79
N MET A 13 8.96 -2.87 -35.60
CA MET A 13 7.74 -2.10 -35.38
C MET A 13 6.76 -2.36 -36.52
N LEU A 14 6.73 -3.59 -37.05
CA LEU A 14 5.96 -3.95 -38.25
C LEU A 14 5.14 -5.26 -38.13
N ILE A 15 5.03 -5.81 -36.92
CA ILE A 15 4.63 -7.18 -36.60
C ILE A 15 3.89 -7.28 -35.22
N PHE A 16 2.85 -6.47 -34.88
CA PHE A 16 2.12 -6.69 -33.58
C PHE A 16 0.67 -6.25 -33.41
N ALA A 17 0.17 -5.15 -33.99
CA ALA A 17 -1.25 -4.74 -33.82
C ALA A 17 -2.31 -5.65 -34.51
N LEU A 18 -1.88 -6.82 -34.97
CA LEU A 18 -2.50 -7.53 -36.09
C LEU A 18 -3.48 -8.40 -35.33
N VAL A 19 -4.77 -8.00 -35.31
CA VAL A 19 -5.97 -8.66 -34.70
C VAL A 19 -6.58 -7.82 -33.54
N PHE A 20 -7.88 -7.47 -33.47
CA PHE A 20 -9.09 -7.73 -34.31
C PHE A 20 -10.13 -6.56 -34.24
N GLY A 21 -11.29 -6.70 -34.91
CA GLY A 21 -12.44 -5.77 -34.80
C GLY A 21 -13.70 -6.08 -35.63
N PHE A 22 -14.31 -7.27 -35.41
CA PHE A 22 -15.71 -7.74 -35.62
C PHE A 22 -16.68 -7.40 -36.79
N THR A 23 -17.45 -8.46 -37.12
CA THR A 23 -18.83 -8.62 -37.67
C THR A 23 -19.27 -8.03 -39.03
N LEU A 24 -19.78 -8.94 -39.88
CA LEU A 24 -20.87 -8.72 -40.86
C LEU A 24 -21.80 -9.97 -40.87
N PRO A 25 -23.07 -9.86 -41.30
CA PRO A 25 -24.12 -10.81 -40.93
C PRO A 25 -24.09 -12.12 -41.73
N GLN A 26 -24.47 -13.21 -41.08
CA GLN A 26 -24.65 -14.53 -41.67
C GLN A 26 -26.08 -15.04 -41.38
N LYS A 27 -26.71 -15.70 -42.36
CA LYS A 27 -28.05 -16.26 -42.21
C LYS A 27 -27.97 -17.64 -41.57
N TYR A 28 -28.76 -17.87 -40.53
CA TYR A 28 -28.95 -19.17 -39.91
C TYR A 28 -29.94 -20.02 -40.73
N TYR A 29 -29.69 -21.33 -40.82
CA TYR A 29 -30.65 -22.30 -41.34
C TYR A 29 -30.93 -23.36 -40.27
N ALA A 30 -32.22 -23.51 -39.94
CA ALA A 30 -32.83 -24.44 -38.97
C ALA A 30 -32.55 -24.22 -37.47
N ASP A 31 -33.61 -24.36 -36.67
CA ASP A 31 -33.53 -24.55 -35.22
C ASP A 31 -32.96 -25.96 -34.93
N THR A 32 -31.79 -26.06 -34.30
CA THR A 32 -31.15 -27.34 -34.01
C THR A 32 -31.82 -28.04 -32.82
N LEU A 33 -32.46 -29.19 -33.08
CA LEU A 33 -32.98 -30.05 -32.03
C LEU A 33 -31.82 -30.82 -31.36
N PRO A 34 -31.80 -30.95 -30.02
CA PRO A 34 -30.67 -31.54 -29.32
C PRO A 34 -30.58 -33.07 -29.53
N THR A 35 -29.49 -33.54 -30.11
CA THR A 35 -29.15 -34.97 -30.25
C THR A 35 -28.82 -35.65 -28.92
N THR A 36 -28.48 -34.89 -27.87
CA THR A 36 -28.32 -35.40 -26.50
C THR A 36 -28.95 -34.47 -25.47
N SER A 37 -29.52 -35.03 -24.40
CA SER A 37 -29.98 -34.25 -23.24
C SER A 37 -28.81 -33.79 -22.37
N ILE A 38 -28.87 -32.58 -21.82
CA ILE A 38 -27.88 -32.08 -20.85
C ILE A 38 -27.87 -32.89 -19.53
N GLU A 39 -28.94 -33.64 -19.23
CA GLU A 39 -28.98 -34.57 -18.10
C GLU A 39 -27.98 -35.72 -18.29
N ASP A 40 -27.89 -36.22 -19.53
CA ASP A 40 -27.07 -37.36 -19.93
C ASP A 40 -25.65 -36.95 -20.37
N ALA A 41 -25.26 -35.70 -20.10
CA ALA A 41 -23.99 -35.11 -20.53
C ALA A 41 -22.78 -36.02 -20.18
N THR A 42 -21.96 -36.34 -21.17
CA THR A 42 -20.88 -37.33 -21.04
C THR A 42 -19.70 -36.79 -20.23
N SER A 43 -19.21 -37.55 -19.25
CA SER A 43 -18.09 -37.13 -18.40
C SER A 43 -16.74 -37.17 -19.15
N VAL A 44 -16.01 -36.06 -19.12
CA VAL A 44 -14.64 -35.93 -19.69
C VAL A 44 -13.60 -35.95 -18.57
N THR A 45 -12.48 -36.64 -18.80
CA THR A 45 -11.34 -36.73 -17.89
C THR A 45 -10.02 -36.47 -18.63
N ASP A 46 -8.98 -36.06 -17.91
CA ASP A 46 -7.65 -35.78 -18.50
C ASP A 46 -6.94 -37.04 -19.06
N SER A 47 -7.47 -38.23 -18.79
CA SER A 47 -6.92 -39.50 -19.23
C SER A 47 -7.38 -39.93 -20.63
N ASN A 48 -8.51 -39.39 -21.12
CA ASN A 48 -9.22 -39.92 -22.27
C ASN A 48 -9.43 -38.84 -23.33
N GLN A 49 -9.16 -39.18 -24.58
CA GLN A 49 -9.76 -38.50 -25.73
C GLN A 49 -11.16 -39.08 -25.93
N ILE A 50 -12.14 -38.24 -26.27
CA ILE A 50 -13.47 -38.68 -26.67
C ILE A 50 -13.63 -38.37 -28.16
N ASP A 51 -13.99 -39.38 -28.94
CA ASP A 51 -14.34 -39.22 -30.34
C ASP A 51 -15.88 -39.15 -30.44
N GLY A 52 -16.40 -38.25 -31.28
CA GLY A 52 -17.83 -38.02 -31.47
C GLY A 52 -18.16 -37.80 -32.94
N VAL A 53 -19.39 -38.14 -33.34
CA VAL A 53 -19.89 -38.03 -34.71
C VAL A 53 -21.30 -37.46 -34.69
N PHE A 54 -21.54 -36.39 -35.44
CA PHE A 54 -22.86 -35.89 -35.77
C PHE A 54 -23.31 -36.49 -37.11
N GLU A 55 -24.39 -37.28 -37.10
CA GLU A 55 -25.05 -37.76 -38.34
C GLU A 55 -25.91 -36.68 -39.00
N SER A 56 -26.22 -35.61 -38.27
CA SER A 56 -26.99 -34.43 -38.70
C SER A 56 -26.70 -33.25 -37.76
N PRO A 57 -27.07 -32.00 -38.11
CA PRO A 57 -26.94 -30.85 -37.21
C PRO A 57 -27.58 -31.09 -35.84
N GLY A 58 -26.90 -30.68 -34.77
CA GLY A 58 -27.30 -31.02 -33.40
C GLY A 58 -26.27 -30.63 -32.34
N ILE A 59 -26.52 -31.09 -31.10
CA ILE A 59 -25.76 -30.71 -29.91
C ILE A 59 -25.36 -31.95 -29.09
N HIS A 60 -24.07 -32.07 -28.81
CA HIS A 60 -23.50 -33.01 -27.85
C HIS A 60 -23.06 -32.33 -26.57
N TRP A 61 -23.64 -32.77 -25.45
CA TRP A 61 -23.32 -32.26 -24.12
C TRP A 61 -22.28 -33.12 -23.41
N TYR A 62 -21.29 -32.44 -22.84
CA TYR A 62 -20.25 -33.04 -22.00
C TYR A 62 -20.16 -32.33 -20.65
N LYS A 63 -19.53 -32.99 -19.66
CA LYS A 63 -19.28 -32.41 -18.34
C LYS A 63 -17.89 -32.76 -17.79
N ILE A 64 -17.27 -31.80 -17.10
CA ILE A 64 -16.01 -32.01 -16.36
C ILE A 64 -16.27 -31.75 -14.88
N THR A 65 -15.99 -32.74 -14.03
CA THR A 65 -16.04 -32.60 -12.56
C THR A 65 -14.62 -32.52 -12.00
N PRO A 66 -14.17 -31.36 -11.51
CA PRO A 66 -12.84 -31.20 -10.94
C PRO A 66 -12.60 -32.10 -9.72
N THR A 67 -11.43 -32.74 -9.66
CA THR A 67 -10.96 -33.38 -8.43
C THR A 67 -10.24 -32.37 -7.54
N LYS A 68 -10.27 -32.58 -6.22
CA LYS A 68 -9.51 -31.76 -5.26
C LYS A 68 -8.01 -31.74 -5.56
N GLU A 69 -7.47 -32.85 -6.07
CA GLU A 69 -6.07 -32.94 -6.47
C GLU A 69 -5.78 -32.04 -7.68
N GLN A 70 -6.64 -32.04 -8.70
CA GLN A 70 -6.48 -31.13 -9.85
C GLN A 70 -6.56 -29.67 -9.42
N ILE A 71 -7.59 -29.31 -8.66
CA ILE A 71 -7.79 -27.95 -8.12
C ILE A 71 -6.52 -27.46 -7.41
N SER A 72 -6.00 -28.22 -6.43
CA SER A 72 -4.81 -27.82 -5.64
C SER A 72 -3.48 -27.76 -6.42
N LYS A 73 -3.42 -28.23 -7.67
CA LYS A 73 -2.19 -28.32 -8.47
C LYS A 73 -2.21 -27.42 -9.70
N TYR A 74 -3.37 -27.28 -10.33
CA TYR A 74 -3.55 -26.65 -11.63
C TYR A 74 -4.54 -25.51 -11.54
N SER A 75 -4.33 -24.49 -12.36
CA SER A 75 -5.16 -23.27 -12.35
C SER A 75 -6.28 -23.33 -13.37
N HIS A 76 -6.14 -24.15 -14.40
CA HIS A 76 -6.98 -24.13 -15.59
C HIS A 76 -7.15 -25.54 -16.17
N ILE A 77 -8.25 -25.73 -16.89
CA ILE A 77 -8.49 -26.84 -17.83
C ILE A 77 -8.23 -26.30 -19.24
N LYS A 78 -7.46 -27.05 -20.03
CA LYS A 78 -7.30 -26.85 -21.45
C LYS A 78 -8.13 -27.89 -22.20
N LEU A 79 -9.13 -27.44 -22.96
CA LEU A 79 -9.83 -28.26 -23.93
C LEU A 79 -9.15 -28.13 -25.30
N THR A 80 -8.99 -29.25 -26.00
CA THR A 80 -8.60 -29.29 -27.40
C THR A 80 -9.70 -30.01 -28.18
N LEU A 81 -10.26 -29.34 -29.20
CA LEU A 81 -11.26 -29.88 -30.11
C LEU A 81 -10.68 -29.90 -31.52
N ASN A 82 -10.76 -31.02 -32.22
CA ASN A 82 -10.40 -31.15 -33.64
C ASN A 82 -11.60 -31.74 -34.38
N SER A 83 -11.93 -31.24 -35.58
CA SER A 83 -13.05 -31.75 -36.38
C SER A 83 -12.74 -31.70 -37.87
N ASP A 84 -13.41 -32.56 -38.65
CA ASP A 84 -13.46 -32.50 -40.11
C ASP A 84 -14.42 -31.41 -40.64
N GLN A 85 -15.22 -30.79 -39.77
CA GLN A 85 -16.17 -29.71 -40.10
C GLN A 85 -16.04 -28.50 -39.17
N VAL A 86 -16.81 -27.44 -39.45
CA VAL A 86 -16.98 -26.30 -38.54
C VAL A 86 -18.00 -26.66 -37.44
N ILE A 87 -17.50 -26.78 -36.21
CA ILE A 87 -18.24 -27.13 -35.00
C ILE A 87 -17.96 -26.07 -33.93
N ASN A 88 -19.02 -25.61 -33.27
CA ASN A 88 -18.93 -24.68 -32.14
C ASN A 88 -18.63 -25.44 -30.84
N LEU A 89 -17.78 -24.85 -30.00
CA LEU A 89 -17.43 -25.32 -28.66
C LEU A 89 -17.68 -24.19 -27.66
N SER A 90 -18.55 -24.41 -26.68
CA SER A 90 -18.80 -23.46 -25.58
C SER A 90 -18.68 -24.14 -24.22
N VAL A 91 -18.09 -23.48 -23.23
CA VAL A 91 -17.91 -24.00 -21.86
C VAL A 91 -18.69 -23.14 -20.86
N TYR A 92 -19.42 -23.76 -19.95
CA TYR A 92 -20.27 -23.10 -18.95
C TYR A 92 -19.86 -23.49 -17.54
N SER A 93 -19.90 -22.53 -16.62
CA SER A 93 -19.52 -22.72 -15.22
C SER A 93 -20.49 -23.60 -14.42
N SER A 94 -21.74 -23.75 -14.87
CA SER A 94 -22.77 -24.57 -14.24
C SER A 94 -23.81 -25.08 -15.24
N LYS A 95 -24.64 -26.03 -14.80
CA LYS A 95 -25.79 -26.53 -15.57
C LYS A 95 -26.83 -25.45 -15.87
N GLU A 96 -27.06 -24.55 -14.92
CA GLU A 96 -28.03 -23.45 -15.04
C GLU A 96 -27.58 -22.46 -16.12
N LYS A 97 -26.28 -22.10 -16.12
CA LYS A 97 -25.65 -21.29 -17.17
C LYS A 97 -25.71 -21.96 -18.54
N ALA A 98 -25.46 -23.27 -18.62
CA ALA A 98 -25.59 -24.05 -19.85
C ALA A 98 -27.03 -24.12 -20.40
N LEU A 99 -28.03 -24.25 -19.53
CA LEU A 99 -29.45 -24.23 -19.91
C LEU A 99 -29.92 -22.84 -20.39
N ALA A 100 -29.26 -21.77 -19.95
CA ALA A 100 -29.52 -20.39 -20.37
C ALA A 100 -28.67 -19.93 -21.58
N ASP A 101 -27.80 -20.79 -22.10
CA ASP A 101 -26.74 -20.48 -23.09
C ASP A 101 -25.85 -19.28 -22.69
N ASP A 102 -25.65 -19.09 -21.37
CA ASP A 102 -24.99 -17.95 -20.76
C ASP A 102 -23.54 -18.31 -20.41
N THR A 103 -22.59 -17.85 -21.24
CA THR A 103 -21.15 -17.98 -20.99
C THR A 103 -20.36 -16.74 -21.45
N PHE A 104 -19.10 -16.67 -21.03
CA PHE A 104 -18.17 -15.64 -21.43
C PHE A 104 -17.67 -15.91 -22.85
N GLU A 105 -17.59 -14.88 -23.69
CA GLU A 105 -17.17 -14.94 -25.11
C GLU A 105 -15.85 -15.73 -25.30
N GLN A 106 -14.86 -15.49 -24.45
CA GLN A 106 -13.56 -16.18 -24.42
C GLN A 106 -13.63 -17.70 -24.15
N TYR A 107 -14.79 -18.22 -23.75
CA TYR A 107 -15.08 -19.65 -23.55
C TYR A 107 -16.01 -20.22 -24.62
N THR A 108 -16.17 -19.50 -25.74
CA THR A 108 -16.80 -19.97 -26.97
C THR A 108 -15.80 -19.87 -28.13
N THR A 109 -15.79 -20.86 -29.03
CA THR A 109 -14.95 -20.88 -30.23
C THR A 109 -15.54 -21.80 -31.30
N GLY A 110 -15.02 -21.74 -32.52
CA GLY A 110 -15.36 -22.66 -33.62
C GLY A 110 -14.12 -23.41 -34.13
N THR A 111 -14.30 -24.63 -34.63
CA THR A 111 -13.23 -25.36 -35.34
C THR A 111 -13.02 -24.83 -36.75
N ILE A 112 -11.78 -24.92 -37.21
CA ILE A 112 -11.45 -24.89 -38.64
C ILE A 112 -11.23 -26.35 -39.05
N PRO A 113 -11.85 -26.86 -40.13
CA PRO A 113 -11.68 -28.23 -40.59
C PRO A 113 -10.21 -28.68 -40.67
N GLY A 114 -9.87 -29.74 -39.92
CA GLY A 114 -8.53 -30.32 -39.85
C GLY A 114 -7.53 -29.58 -38.95
N GLU A 115 -7.89 -28.46 -38.31
CA GLU A 115 -7.07 -27.74 -37.34
C GLU A 115 -7.61 -27.88 -35.91
N ALA A 116 -6.72 -28.17 -34.96
CA ALA A 116 -7.08 -28.36 -33.56
C ALA A 116 -7.25 -27.01 -32.83
N THR A 117 -8.49 -26.65 -32.52
CA THR A 117 -8.84 -25.46 -31.72
C THR A 117 -8.67 -25.74 -30.22
N THR A 118 -8.31 -24.72 -29.43
CA THR A 118 -8.08 -24.84 -27.98
C THR A 118 -8.80 -23.75 -27.20
N ILE A 119 -9.53 -24.13 -26.15
CA ILE A 119 -10.03 -23.23 -25.10
C ILE A 119 -9.28 -23.51 -23.79
N GLN A 120 -9.01 -22.46 -23.00
CA GLN A 120 -8.47 -22.57 -21.65
C GLN A 120 -9.39 -21.82 -20.68
N PHE A 121 -9.88 -22.49 -19.65
CA PHE A 121 -10.77 -21.91 -18.64
C PHE A 121 -10.35 -22.32 -17.23
N PRO A 122 -10.57 -21.47 -16.21
CA PRO A 122 -9.98 -21.64 -14.89
C PRO A 122 -10.70 -22.68 -14.03
N TYR A 123 -9.96 -23.32 -13.13
CA TYR A 123 -10.54 -23.94 -11.95
C TYR A 123 -10.98 -22.84 -10.99
N ALA A 124 -12.19 -22.33 -11.17
CA ALA A 124 -12.74 -21.22 -10.39
C ALA A 124 -14.15 -21.45 -9.83
N TRP A 125 -14.79 -22.57 -10.18
CA TRP A 125 -16.11 -22.99 -9.69
C TRP A 125 -16.06 -24.44 -9.18
N ASP A 126 -17.02 -24.83 -8.34
CA ASP A 126 -17.11 -26.21 -7.81
C ASP A 126 -17.34 -27.27 -8.90
N GLY A 127 -17.92 -26.86 -10.03
CA GLY A 127 -18.38 -27.74 -11.10
C GLY A 127 -19.63 -28.55 -10.73
N PRO A 128 -20.05 -29.50 -11.59
CA PRO A 128 -19.44 -29.80 -12.88
C PRO A 128 -19.54 -28.64 -13.88
N TYR A 129 -18.45 -28.44 -14.63
CA TYR A 129 -18.45 -27.63 -15.85
C TYR A 129 -19.22 -28.36 -16.93
N TYR A 130 -19.97 -27.62 -17.73
CA TYR A 130 -20.69 -28.16 -18.90
C TYR A 130 -20.04 -27.67 -20.17
N ILE A 131 -20.02 -28.50 -21.21
CA ILE A 131 -19.41 -28.19 -22.49
C ILE A 131 -20.44 -28.54 -23.58
N LYS A 132 -20.84 -27.52 -24.36
CA LYS A 132 -21.68 -27.65 -25.55
C LYS A 132 -20.76 -27.81 -26.75
N VAL A 133 -20.89 -28.93 -27.46
CA VAL A 133 -20.33 -29.14 -28.80
C VAL A 133 -21.51 -29.13 -29.76
N GLU A 134 -21.50 -28.23 -30.76
CA GLU A 134 -22.67 -27.93 -31.60
C GLU A 134 -22.27 -27.90 -33.08
N TYR A 135 -22.98 -28.67 -33.90
CA TYR A 135 -22.81 -28.69 -35.35
C TYR A 135 -24.06 -28.13 -36.03
N ASN A 136 -23.88 -27.14 -36.92
CA ASN A 136 -24.97 -26.40 -37.55
C ASN A 136 -25.12 -26.68 -39.07
N GLY A 137 -24.45 -27.70 -39.62
CA GLY A 137 -24.69 -28.15 -41.00
C GLY A 137 -24.22 -27.20 -42.12
N MET A 138 -23.07 -26.53 -41.96
CA MET A 138 -22.55 -25.65 -43.01
C MET A 138 -22.03 -26.44 -44.23
N VAL A 139 -22.51 -26.10 -45.42
CA VAL A 139 -22.01 -26.60 -46.71
C VAL A 139 -20.96 -25.63 -47.26
N ASP A 140 -19.80 -26.15 -47.65
CA ASP A 140 -18.63 -25.37 -48.12
C ASP A 140 -18.75 -24.96 -49.60
N ASP A 141 -19.69 -24.07 -49.91
CA ASP A 141 -19.95 -23.61 -51.29
C ASP A 141 -19.15 -22.34 -51.65
N LEU A 142 -17.82 -22.44 -51.52
CA LEU A 142 -16.87 -21.39 -51.89
C LEU A 142 -16.10 -21.67 -53.20
N THR A 143 -16.57 -22.62 -54.02
CA THR A 143 -15.83 -23.08 -55.21
C THR A 143 -16.30 -22.54 -56.57
N ASP A 144 -17.49 -21.94 -56.67
CA ASP A 144 -17.94 -21.28 -57.91
C ASP A 144 -18.38 -19.82 -57.68
N TYR A 145 -17.53 -18.88 -58.12
CA TYR A 145 -17.87 -17.46 -58.20
C TYR A 145 -17.96 -17.00 -59.66
N SER A 146 -18.65 -17.78 -60.49
CA SER A 146 -19.26 -17.29 -61.72
C SER A 146 -20.73 -16.91 -61.45
N MET A 147 -21.00 -15.61 -61.29
CA MET A 147 -22.39 -15.14 -61.08
C MET A 147 -23.19 -15.14 -62.38
N PRO A 148 -24.36 -15.80 -62.40
CA PRO A 148 -25.56 -15.29 -63.04
C PRO A 148 -26.44 -14.56 -62.02
N ASP A 149 -26.98 -13.42 -62.43
CA ASP A 149 -28.12 -12.75 -61.81
C ASP A 149 -29.35 -13.68 -61.83
N VAL A 150 -30.21 -13.65 -60.79
CA VAL A 150 -31.70 -13.79 -60.84
C VAL A 150 -32.33 -13.99 -59.43
N SER A 151 -33.33 -13.14 -59.17
CA SER A 151 -34.47 -13.18 -58.21
C SER A 151 -34.49 -14.06 -56.95
N LEU A 152 -34.94 -13.41 -55.87
CA LEU A 152 -35.58 -14.04 -54.69
C LEU A 152 -36.76 -14.94 -55.10
N ASN A 153 -36.66 -16.24 -54.82
CA ASN A 153 -37.81 -17.12 -54.63
C ASN A 153 -37.63 -17.93 -53.34
N THR A 154 -38.70 -18.00 -52.55
CA THR A 154 -38.75 -18.78 -51.30
C THR A 154 -39.27 -20.18 -51.58
N GLU A 155 -38.36 -21.13 -51.83
CA GLU A 155 -38.67 -22.55 -51.75
C GLU A 155 -37.88 -23.18 -50.60
N SER A 156 -38.57 -23.97 -49.79
CA SER A 156 -37.98 -24.72 -48.68
C SER A 156 -37.15 -25.87 -49.25
N VAL A 157 -35.83 -25.79 -49.11
CA VAL A 157 -34.92 -26.86 -49.55
C VAL A 157 -35.18 -28.10 -48.68
N GLU A 158 -35.68 -29.16 -49.30
CA GLU A 158 -35.84 -30.47 -48.66
C GLU A 158 -34.47 -31.11 -48.42
N ASN A 159 -34.01 -31.05 -47.17
CA ASN A 159 -33.24 -32.10 -46.48
C ASN A 159 -32.13 -32.83 -47.28
N SER A 160 -31.33 -32.08 -48.05
CA SER A 160 -30.24 -32.63 -48.87
C SER A 160 -28.90 -32.58 -48.14
N ASP A 161 -28.37 -33.76 -47.78
CA ASP A 161 -27.00 -34.06 -47.32
C ASP A 161 -26.20 -32.88 -46.73
N LEU A 162 -26.56 -32.47 -45.51
CA LEU A 162 -25.76 -31.50 -44.73
C LEU A 162 -24.45 -32.07 -44.17
N GLY A 163 -24.10 -33.32 -44.51
CA GLY A 163 -22.86 -33.99 -44.13
C GLY A 163 -22.81 -34.50 -42.69
N SER A 164 -22.13 -35.62 -42.49
CA SER A 164 -21.72 -36.07 -41.15
C SER A 164 -20.48 -35.31 -40.68
N ALA A 165 -20.41 -34.94 -39.40
CA ALA A 165 -19.25 -34.25 -38.82
C ALA A 165 -18.60 -35.09 -37.69
N SER A 166 -17.35 -35.47 -37.87
CA SER A 166 -16.54 -36.17 -36.87
C SER A 166 -15.68 -35.17 -36.07
N TYR A 167 -15.50 -35.43 -34.78
CA TYR A 167 -14.60 -34.63 -33.95
C TYR A 167 -13.96 -35.43 -32.82
N THR A 168 -12.88 -34.89 -32.28
CA THR A 168 -12.20 -35.42 -31.08
C THR A 168 -12.04 -34.33 -30.04
N LEU A 169 -12.45 -34.62 -28.80
CA LEU A 169 -12.40 -33.72 -27.65
C LEU A 169 -11.44 -34.26 -26.59
N LYS A 170 -10.50 -33.43 -26.12
CA LYS A 170 -9.52 -33.77 -25.09
C LYS A 170 -9.44 -32.72 -24.00
N SER A 171 -9.41 -33.15 -22.73
CA SER A 171 -9.11 -32.32 -21.55
C SER A 171 -7.66 -32.49 -21.09
N GLU A 172 -7.04 -31.39 -20.63
CA GLU A 172 -5.73 -31.39 -19.97
C GLU A 172 -5.70 -30.35 -18.83
N SER A 173 -5.43 -30.76 -17.59
CA SER A 173 -5.15 -29.80 -16.50
C SER A 173 -3.83 -29.06 -16.71
N VAL A 174 -3.84 -27.72 -16.62
CA VAL A 174 -2.67 -26.86 -16.84
C VAL A 174 -2.48 -25.78 -15.76
N LYS A 175 -1.22 -25.43 -15.49
CA LYS A 175 -0.85 -24.33 -14.59
C LYS A 175 -0.39 -23.12 -15.39
N LEU A 176 -1.13 -22.02 -15.26
CA LEU A 176 -0.92 -20.74 -15.91
C LEU A 176 -0.71 -19.64 -14.84
N PRO A 177 0.08 -18.60 -15.14
CA PRO A 177 0.16 -17.40 -14.30
C PRO A 177 -1.16 -16.60 -14.33
N PRO A 178 -1.33 -15.59 -13.46
CA PRO A 178 -2.37 -14.59 -13.63
C PRO A 178 -2.26 -13.89 -14.99
N THR A 179 -3.40 -13.53 -15.58
CA THR A 179 -3.47 -12.79 -16.85
C THR A 179 -3.13 -11.31 -16.64
N THR A 180 -2.58 -10.65 -17.67
CA THR A 180 -2.53 -9.18 -17.72
C THR A 180 -3.84 -8.65 -18.32
N LEU A 181 -4.24 -7.41 -18.00
CA LEU A 181 -5.44 -6.78 -18.58
C LEU A 181 -5.49 -6.87 -20.11
N ASP A 182 -4.34 -6.74 -20.80
CA ASP A 182 -4.21 -6.89 -22.25
C ASP A 182 -4.52 -8.32 -22.79
N ALA A 183 -4.87 -9.28 -21.92
CA ALA A 183 -5.31 -10.63 -22.32
C ALA A 183 -6.79 -10.69 -22.72
N THR A 184 -7.60 -9.65 -22.44
CA THR A 184 -8.94 -9.51 -23.00
C THR A 184 -8.87 -8.79 -24.35
N GLY A 185 -8.43 -9.51 -25.40
CA GLY A 185 -8.71 -9.14 -26.79
C GLY A 185 -7.70 -8.23 -27.52
N SER A 186 -6.49 -8.72 -27.78
CA SER A 186 -5.77 -8.38 -29.03
C SER A 186 -4.69 -9.43 -29.33
N ASN A 187 -4.86 -10.23 -30.40
CA ASN A 187 -3.75 -11.08 -30.86
C ASN A 187 -2.71 -10.21 -31.57
N CYS A 188 -1.55 -10.80 -31.84
CA CYS A 188 -0.43 -10.10 -32.46
C CYS A 188 -0.04 -10.69 -33.82
N ALA A 189 0.61 -9.89 -34.66
CA ALA A 189 1.01 -10.30 -36.02
C ALA A 189 1.87 -11.54 -36.05
N ILE A 190 2.88 -11.54 -35.17
CA ILE A 190 3.83 -12.63 -35.11
C ILE A 190 3.01 -13.87 -34.73
N GLU A 191 2.15 -13.75 -33.72
CA GLU A 191 1.33 -14.82 -33.16
C GLU A 191 0.48 -15.47 -34.27
N ALA A 192 -0.22 -14.68 -35.09
CA ALA A 192 -0.98 -15.18 -36.25
C ALA A 192 -0.11 -15.71 -37.41
N SER A 193 1.12 -15.19 -37.59
CA SER A 193 2.06 -15.63 -38.65
C SER A 193 2.83 -16.91 -38.29
N VAL A 194 3.10 -17.16 -37.01
CA VAL A 194 3.81 -18.34 -36.50
C VAL A 194 2.86 -19.42 -35.96
N GLU A 195 1.56 -19.14 -35.91
CA GLU A 195 0.53 -20.03 -35.39
C GLU A 195 0.60 -21.44 -35.99
N GLY A 196 0.39 -22.47 -35.17
CA GLY A 196 0.52 -23.87 -35.57
C GLY A 196 1.96 -24.40 -35.78
N LYS A 197 3.01 -23.57 -35.68
CA LYS A 197 4.41 -23.99 -35.92
C LYS A 197 5.18 -24.22 -34.62
N LYS A 198 5.92 -25.33 -34.48
CA LYS A 198 6.63 -25.69 -33.23
C LYS A 198 7.66 -24.66 -32.73
N SER A 199 8.30 -23.90 -33.62
CA SER A 199 9.29 -22.85 -33.29
C SER A 199 8.65 -21.54 -32.81
N ALA A 200 7.34 -21.37 -32.98
CA ALA A 200 6.57 -20.15 -32.67
C ALA A 200 6.81 -19.61 -31.27
N LYS A 201 6.75 -20.49 -30.27
CA LYS A 201 6.77 -20.09 -28.85
C LYS A 201 8.12 -19.53 -28.42
N GLU A 202 9.21 -20.04 -28.98
CA GLU A 202 10.56 -19.53 -28.71
C GLU A 202 10.81 -18.23 -29.47
N MET A 203 10.36 -18.14 -30.73
CA MET A 203 10.45 -16.93 -31.53
C MET A 203 9.65 -15.76 -30.93
N LEU A 204 8.41 -16.02 -30.48
CA LEU A 204 7.55 -15.04 -29.80
C LEU A 204 8.15 -14.56 -28.48
N LYS A 205 8.71 -15.50 -27.70
CA LYS A 205 9.43 -15.17 -26.47
C LYS A 205 10.63 -14.28 -26.77
N ASP A 206 11.44 -14.61 -27.77
CA ASP A 206 12.61 -13.83 -28.14
C ASP A 206 12.23 -12.43 -28.67
N ILE A 207 11.18 -12.30 -29.50
CA ILE A 207 10.74 -10.98 -29.99
C ILE A 207 10.15 -10.12 -28.86
N ARG A 208 9.38 -10.71 -27.93
CA ARG A 208 8.86 -10.00 -26.75
C ARG A 208 9.98 -9.56 -25.80
N LEU A 209 10.96 -10.44 -25.52
CA LEU A 209 12.16 -10.09 -24.74
C LEU A 209 12.95 -8.95 -25.40
N PHE A 210 13.05 -8.94 -26.73
CA PHE A 210 13.71 -7.85 -27.45
C PHE A 210 12.94 -6.53 -27.34
N ARG A 211 11.62 -6.56 -27.52
CA ARG A 211 10.74 -5.40 -27.34
C ARG A 211 10.88 -4.80 -25.94
N ASP A 212 10.79 -5.62 -24.91
CA ASP A 212 10.66 -5.16 -23.52
C ASP A 212 12.01 -4.86 -22.87
N GLY A 213 13.03 -5.65 -23.21
CA GLY A 213 14.40 -5.51 -22.70
C GLY A 213 15.23 -4.45 -23.42
N ILE A 214 14.99 -4.21 -24.73
CA ILE A 214 15.84 -3.35 -25.56
C ILE A 214 15.09 -2.15 -26.13
N LEU A 215 13.86 -2.32 -26.64
CA LEU A 215 13.18 -1.23 -27.36
C LEU A 215 12.50 -0.22 -26.46
N LEU A 216 11.67 -0.68 -25.52
CA LEU A 216 10.93 0.21 -24.62
C LEU A 216 11.85 1.02 -23.67
N LYS A 217 13.14 0.68 -23.62
CA LYS A 217 14.19 1.39 -22.86
C LYS A 217 14.71 2.67 -23.53
N THR A 218 14.36 2.96 -24.78
CA THR A 218 14.76 4.21 -25.47
C THR A 218 13.53 4.97 -25.98
N LYS A 219 13.58 6.32 -26.00
CA LYS A 219 12.42 7.16 -26.40
C LYS A 219 12.01 6.86 -27.83
N GLU A 220 13.00 6.90 -28.69
CA GLU A 220 12.76 6.55 -30.06
C GLU A 220 12.48 5.05 -30.21
N GLY A 221 12.76 4.18 -29.22
CA GLY A 221 12.42 2.76 -29.21
C GLY A 221 10.97 2.47 -28.80
N GLN A 222 10.33 3.44 -28.17
CA GLN A 222 8.87 3.51 -27.98
C GLN A 222 8.21 4.08 -29.25
N ALA A 223 8.88 5.05 -29.89
CA ALA A 223 8.74 5.28 -31.33
C ALA A 223 9.46 4.20 -32.17
N LEU A 224 9.69 2.98 -31.61
CA LEU A 224 9.87 1.69 -32.28
C LEU A 224 8.78 0.68 -31.85
N SER A 225 7.74 1.12 -31.14
CA SER A 225 6.57 0.29 -30.83
C SER A 225 5.28 0.86 -31.42
N SER A 226 5.13 2.17 -31.63
CA SER A 226 3.87 2.76 -32.16
C SER A 226 3.50 2.52 -33.65
N LEU A 227 4.45 2.35 -34.59
CA LEU A 227 4.20 2.15 -36.04
C LEU A 227 3.85 0.69 -36.30
N TYR A 228 4.13 -0.17 -35.32
CA TYR A 228 3.71 -1.54 -35.11
C TYR A 228 2.21 -1.46 -35.04
N TYR A 229 1.75 -0.71 -34.04
CA TYR A 229 0.37 -0.43 -33.74
C TYR A 229 -0.37 0.36 -34.84
N LYS A 230 0.31 0.83 -35.91
CA LYS A 230 -0.28 1.60 -37.03
C LYS A 230 -0.19 0.94 -38.42
N ALA A 231 0.95 0.35 -38.79
CA ALA A 231 1.18 -0.34 -40.06
C ALA A 231 0.40 -1.65 -40.14
N THR A 232 0.22 -2.26 -38.99
CA THR A 232 -0.18 -3.63 -38.88
C THR A 232 -1.61 -3.94 -39.38
N PRO A 233 -2.68 -3.16 -39.11
CA PRO A 233 -4.04 -3.51 -39.57
C PRO A 233 -4.11 -3.81 -41.07
N PHE A 234 -3.24 -3.17 -41.86
CA PHE A 234 -3.14 -3.35 -43.32
C PHE A 234 -2.41 -4.64 -43.74
N ILE A 235 -1.42 -5.10 -42.96
CA ILE A 235 -0.74 -6.39 -43.19
C ILE A 235 -1.68 -7.54 -42.82
N LEU A 236 -2.47 -7.36 -41.75
CA LEU A 236 -3.53 -8.31 -41.35
C LEU A 236 -4.49 -8.55 -42.52
N ALA A 237 -4.97 -7.46 -43.12
CA ALA A 237 -5.83 -7.52 -44.30
C ALA A 237 -5.14 -8.26 -45.46
N LYS A 238 -3.88 -7.94 -45.79
CA LYS A 238 -3.16 -8.66 -46.86
C LYS A 238 -2.90 -10.14 -46.58
N MET A 239 -2.65 -10.53 -45.33
CA MET A 239 -2.50 -11.95 -44.95
C MET A 239 -3.83 -12.71 -45.05
N ALA A 240 -4.95 -12.08 -44.71
CA ALA A 240 -6.28 -12.68 -44.82
C ALA A 240 -6.67 -13.01 -46.28
N PHE A 241 -6.29 -12.15 -47.22
CA PHE A 241 -6.61 -12.33 -48.65
C PHE A 241 -5.52 -13.02 -49.48
N ASN A 242 -4.35 -13.36 -48.91
CA ASN A 242 -3.28 -14.03 -49.65
C ASN A 242 -2.46 -14.98 -48.74
N LYS A 243 -2.67 -16.30 -48.92
CA LYS A 243 -2.00 -17.35 -48.13
C LYS A 243 -0.48 -17.35 -48.28
N ASN A 244 0.08 -16.94 -49.42
CA ASN A 244 1.54 -16.91 -49.64
C ASN A 244 2.21 -15.90 -48.69
N ILE A 245 1.59 -14.74 -48.46
CA ILE A 245 2.11 -13.70 -47.56
C ILE A 245 2.27 -14.22 -46.12
N LYS A 246 1.35 -15.08 -45.64
CA LYS A 246 1.47 -15.70 -44.30
C LYS A 246 2.68 -16.64 -44.22
N GLN A 247 2.93 -17.43 -45.26
CA GLN A 247 4.06 -18.36 -45.33
C GLN A 247 5.39 -17.61 -45.50
N ASP A 248 5.46 -16.62 -46.39
CA ASP A 248 6.65 -15.80 -46.63
C ASP A 248 7.10 -15.04 -45.37
N LEU A 249 6.14 -14.51 -44.59
CA LEU A 249 6.41 -13.89 -43.29
C LEU A 249 7.01 -14.90 -42.31
N TYR A 250 6.41 -16.09 -42.18
CA TYR A 250 6.91 -17.14 -41.29
C TYR A 250 8.33 -17.58 -41.63
N GLU A 251 8.61 -17.90 -42.90
CA GLU A 251 9.91 -18.40 -43.34
C GLU A 251 11.02 -17.38 -43.11
N ASN A 252 10.80 -16.12 -43.46
CA ASN A 252 11.79 -15.08 -43.25
C ASN A 252 11.97 -14.73 -41.75
N LEU A 253 10.92 -14.83 -40.92
CA LEU A 253 11.03 -14.70 -39.46
C LEU A 253 11.90 -15.80 -38.83
N VAL A 254 11.78 -17.06 -39.29
CA VAL A 254 12.65 -18.16 -38.86
C VAL A 254 14.11 -17.86 -39.19
N VAL A 255 14.40 -17.35 -40.39
CA VAL A 255 15.77 -17.02 -40.83
C VAL A 255 16.42 -15.96 -39.93
N ILE A 256 15.67 -14.96 -39.47
CA ILE A 256 16.24 -13.86 -38.67
C ILE A 256 16.23 -14.11 -37.16
N GLN A 257 15.45 -15.09 -36.66
CA GLN A 257 15.33 -15.41 -35.22
C GLN A 257 16.69 -15.49 -34.48
N PRO A 258 17.76 -16.12 -35.01
CA PRO A 258 19.05 -16.19 -34.30
C PRO A 258 19.69 -14.83 -33.99
N LEU A 259 19.42 -13.79 -34.81
CA LEU A 259 19.88 -12.42 -34.55
C LEU A 259 19.11 -11.78 -33.39
N ILE A 260 17.83 -12.13 -33.23
CA ILE A 260 16.96 -11.69 -32.14
C ILE A 260 17.46 -12.25 -30.80
N THR A 261 17.65 -13.57 -30.75
CA THR A 261 18.16 -14.28 -29.58
C THR A 261 19.55 -13.78 -29.17
N GLU A 262 20.41 -13.50 -30.15
CA GLU A 262 21.77 -12.99 -29.93
C GLU A 262 21.80 -11.57 -29.34
N LEU A 263 20.95 -10.66 -29.83
CA LEU A 263 20.82 -9.32 -29.23
C LEU A 263 20.20 -9.37 -27.83
N ASN A 264 19.20 -10.23 -27.59
CA ASN A 264 18.61 -10.41 -26.26
C ASN A 264 19.63 -10.88 -25.24
N LYS A 265 20.52 -11.79 -25.64
CA LYS A 265 21.49 -12.44 -24.77
C LYS A 265 22.70 -11.55 -24.49
N ASN A 266 23.25 -10.92 -25.53
CA ASN A 266 24.55 -10.26 -25.48
C ASN A 266 24.47 -8.72 -25.62
N GLY A 267 23.28 -8.17 -25.87
CA GLY A 267 22.98 -6.74 -25.79
C GLY A 267 23.95 -5.86 -26.57
N GLY A 268 24.47 -4.83 -25.91
CA GLY A 268 25.44 -3.89 -26.49
C GLY A 268 26.80 -4.49 -26.87
N SER A 269 27.07 -5.72 -26.42
CA SER A 269 28.36 -6.42 -26.48
C SER A 269 28.41 -7.54 -27.52
N SER A 270 27.34 -7.78 -28.29
CA SER A 270 27.37 -8.80 -29.36
C SER A 270 28.43 -8.50 -30.45
N SER A 271 29.11 -9.55 -30.88
CA SER A 271 30.08 -9.55 -31.99
C SER A 271 29.51 -10.09 -33.31
N ARG A 272 28.23 -10.50 -33.33
CA ARG A 272 27.58 -11.16 -34.46
C ARG A 272 27.55 -10.28 -35.73
N VAL A 273 27.77 -10.92 -36.88
CA VAL A 273 27.70 -10.33 -38.22
C VAL A 273 26.49 -10.91 -38.95
N ILE A 274 25.76 -10.06 -39.68
CA ILE A 274 24.58 -10.44 -40.48
C ILE A 274 25.04 -11.16 -41.76
N SER A 275 24.57 -12.38 -41.98
CA SER A 275 24.85 -13.14 -43.21
C SER A 275 24.04 -12.64 -44.40
N LYS A 276 24.40 -13.09 -45.61
CA LYS A 276 23.67 -12.74 -46.85
C LYS A 276 22.22 -13.27 -46.84
N THR A 277 21.98 -14.43 -46.23
CA THR A 277 20.63 -15.01 -46.11
C THR A 277 19.76 -14.22 -45.12
N GLU A 278 20.31 -13.88 -43.95
CA GLU A 278 19.63 -13.02 -42.97
C GLU A 278 19.37 -11.62 -43.53
N ALA A 279 20.31 -11.03 -44.27
CA ALA A 279 20.15 -9.74 -44.94
C ALA A 279 19.02 -9.74 -45.98
N ASN A 280 18.92 -10.80 -46.79
CA ASN A 280 17.83 -10.95 -47.76
C ASN A 280 16.47 -11.12 -47.06
N ALA A 281 16.39 -11.94 -45.99
CA ALA A 281 15.16 -12.12 -45.25
C ALA A 281 14.66 -10.83 -44.58
N ILE A 282 15.56 -9.98 -44.06
CA ILE A 282 15.23 -8.64 -43.55
C ILE A 282 14.66 -7.74 -44.66
N ASN A 283 15.19 -7.82 -45.88
CA ASN A 283 14.68 -7.05 -47.02
C ASN A 283 13.30 -7.53 -47.49
N GLU A 284 13.06 -8.84 -47.55
CA GLU A 284 11.75 -9.38 -47.97
C GLU A 284 10.65 -9.10 -46.95
N LEU A 285 10.93 -9.26 -45.64
CA LEU A 285 9.99 -8.84 -44.58
C LEU A 285 9.63 -7.36 -44.70
N PHE A 286 10.61 -6.50 -45.03
CA PHE A 286 10.33 -5.09 -45.28
C PHE A 286 9.46 -4.87 -46.51
N ASN A 287 9.76 -5.52 -47.64
CA ASN A 287 9.00 -5.38 -48.89
C ASN A 287 7.54 -5.83 -48.74
N ILE A 288 7.32 -6.99 -48.12
CA ILE A 288 5.99 -7.55 -47.85
C ILE A 288 5.12 -6.54 -47.09
N VAL A 289 5.67 -5.97 -46.02
CA VAL A 289 4.92 -5.03 -45.17
C VAL A 289 4.77 -3.66 -45.82
N ASN A 290 5.80 -3.14 -46.49
CA ASN A 290 5.74 -1.85 -47.18
C ASN A 290 4.68 -1.88 -48.30
N ASN A 291 4.56 -3.00 -49.01
CA ASN A 291 3.54 -3.21 -50.03
C ASN A 291 2.13 -3.46 -49.46
N ALA A 292 1.96 -3.61 -48.15
CA ALA A 292 0.67 -3.80 -47.49
C ALA A 292 0.05 -2.50 -46.97
N VAL A 293 0.87 -1.53 -46.55
CA VAL A 293 0.39 -0.30 -45.88
C VAL A 293 0.08 0.86 -46.85
N PRO A 294 -0.76 1.85 -46.47
CA PRO A 294 -1.02 3.04 -47.28
C PRO A 294 0.20 3.95 -47.45
N THR A 295 0.25 4.72 -48.54
CA THR A 295 1.40 5.56 -48.96
C THR A 295 1.97 6.47 -47.87
N LYS A 296 1.14 6.97 -46.95
CA LYS A 296 1.59 7.79 -45.82
C LYS A 296 2.45 7.01 -44.82
N LEU A 297 2.12 5.74 -44.56
CA LEU A 297 2.92 4.83 -43.75
C LEU A 297 4.11 4.26 -44.53
N GLN A 298 3.94 3.96 -45.83
CA GLN A 298 5.06 3.58 -46.71
C GLN A 298 6.15 4.66 -46.70
N THR A 299 5.78 5.93 -46.75
CA THR A 299 6.73 7.05 -46.71
C THR A 299 7.55 7.02 -45.41
N GLN A 300 6.90 6.77 -44.27
CA GLN A 300 7.58 6.63 -42.98
C GLN A 300 8.51 5.41 -42.96
N MET A 301 8.02 4.24 -43.38
CA MET A 301 8.81 3.00 -43.48
C MET A 301 10.04 3.15 -44.40
N ASN A 302 9.87 3.70 -45.60
CA ASN A 302 10.93 3.96 -46.57
C ASN A 302 12.01 4.92 -46.02
N THR A 303 11.64 5.94 -45.23
CA THR A 303 12.60 6.81 -44.52
C THR A 303 13.46 6.04 -43.52
N LEU A 304 12.91 4.98 -42.92
CA LEU A 304 13.55 4.24 -41.84
C LEU A 304 14.37 3.05 -42.35
N SER A 305 13.96 2.40 -43.44
CA SER A 305 14.80 1.48 -44.23
C SER A 305 16.08 2.17 -44.73
N LYS A 306 15.97 3.40 -45.24
CA LYS A 306 17.13 4.25 -45.59
C LYS A 306 18.03 4.60 -44.39
N LYS A 307 17.52 4.64 -43.14
CA LYS A 307 18.37 4.81 -41.95
C LYS A 307 19.21 3.56 -41.68
N ALA A 308 18.59 2.39 -41.79
CA ALA A 308 19.19 1.13 -41.37
C ALA A 308 20.37 0.71 -42.24
N GLY A 309 20.46 1.20 -43.48
CA GLY A 309 21.45 0.79 -44.47
C GLY A 309 20.94 -0.26 -45.46
N MET A 310 19.61 -0.46 -45.55
CA MET A 310 19.02 -1.50 -46.40
C MET A 310 19.30 -1.26 -47.89
N SER A 311 19.47 0.00 -48.30
CA SER A 311 19.87 0.39 -49.67
C SER A 311 21.34 0.16 -50.00
N SER A 312 22.17 -0.31 -49.06
CA SER A 312 23.63 -0.47 -49.22
C SER A 312 24.14 -1.89 -48.91
N ASN A 313 23.26 -2.90 -48.94
CA ASN A 313 23.51 -4.31 -48.62
C ASN A 313 23.96 -4.58 -47.17
N LEU A 314 23.05 -5.12 -46.35
CA LEU A 314 23.29 -5.43 -44.93
C LEU A 314 24.25 -6.62 -44.70
N ALA A 315 24.55 -7.42 -45.74
CA ALA A 315 25.34 -8.63 -45.60
C ALA A 315 26.82 -8.30 -45.30
N GLY A 316 27.33 -8.85 -44.20
CA GLY A 316 28.69 -8.57 -43.71
C GLY A 316 28.76 -7.45 -42.67
N GLU A 317 27.66 -6.77 -42.36
CA GLU A 317 27.62 -5.76 -41.29
C GLU A 317 27.43 -6.38 -39.90
N ARG A 318 28.01 -5.75 -38.87
CA ARG A 318 27.82 -6.17 -37.48
C ARG A 318 26.42 -5.82 -37.00
N LEU A 319 25.75 -6.81 -36.40
CA LEU A 319 24.38 -6.73 -35.90
C LEU A 319 24.20 -5.56 -34.91
N VAL A 320 25.16 -5.36 -34.00
CA VAL A 320 25.13 -4.24 -33.04
C VAL A 320 25.32 -2.88 -33.70
N ASP A 321 26.04 -2.79 -34.82
CA ASP A 321 26.32 -1.50 -35.47
C ASP A 321 25.13 -1.10 -36.35
N VAL A 322 24.52 -2.03 -37.08
CA VAL A 322 23.21 -1.86 -37.72
C VAL A 322 22.15 -1.47 -36.68
N THR A 323 22.09 -2.18 -35.56
CA THR A 323 21.12 -1.92 -34.49
C THR A 323 21.35 -0.55 -33.84
N LYS A 324 22.59 -0.19 -33.46
CA LYS A 324 22.93 1.11 -32.85
C LYS A 324 22.71 2.29 -33.79
N ARG A 325 22.98 2.15 -35.10
CA ARG A 325 22.60 3.17 -36.09
C ARG A 325 21.12 3.51 -35.96
N VAL A 326 20.29 2.54 -35.62
CA VAL A 326 18.87 2.74 -35.35
C VAL A 326 18.67 3.19 -33.89
N VAL A 327 18.93 2.35 -32.87
CA VAL A 327 18.52 2.55 -31.47
C VAL A 327 19.39 3.41 -30.56
N ASN A 328 20.53 3.93 -31.04
CA ASN A 328 21.55 4.67 -30.29
C ASN A 328 22.28 3.90 -29.15
N THR A 329 21.60 3.21 -28.23
CA THR A 329 22.22 2.51 -27.07
C THR A 329 21.57 1.16 -26.73
N LEU A 330 22.31 0.27 -26.04
CA LEU A 330 21.92 -1.10 -25.68
C LEU A 330 22.45 -1.49 -24.27
N PRO A 331 21.69 -2.22 -23.43
CA PRO A 331 22.11 -2.67 -22.09
C PRO A 331 23.01 -3.94 -22.09
N ASN A 332 23.56 -4.31 -20.92
CA ASN A 332 24.42 -5.49 -20.66
C ASN A 332 23.99 -6.22 -19.36
N THR A 333 24.12 -7.55 -19.27
CA THR A 333 23.67 -8.38 -18.12
C THR A 333 24.57 -9.62 -17.86
N ASN A 334 24.97 -9.88 -16.60
CA ASN A 334 25.81 -11.03 -16.18
C ASN A 334 25.23 -11.84 -14.99
N ASN A 335 25.64 -13.12 -14.85
CA ASN A 335 25.18 -14.11 -13.83
C ASN A 335 26.12 -14.23 -12.60
N THR A 336 25.71 -14.97 -11.54
CA THR A 336 26.57 -15.27 -10.36
C THR A 336 26.51 -16.75 -9.90
N ASN A 337 27.65 -17.32 -9.48
CA ASN A 337 27.85 -18.76 -9.21
C ASN A 337 28.21 -19.06 -7.72
N LYS A 338 27.26 -18.92 -6.78
CA LYS A 338 27.54 -18.99 -5.32
C LYS A 338 27.24 -20.34 -4.66
N TYR A 339 28.15 -20.77 -3.78
CA TYR A 339 28.13 -22.02 -3.01
C TYR A 339 28.45 -21.78 -1.52
N ILE A 340 28.11 -22.74 -0.67
CA ILE A 340 28.40 -22.79 0.77
C ILE A 340 29.43 -23.89 1.01
N LEU A 341 30.47 -23.59 1.77
CA LEU A 341 31.60 -24.45 2.09
C LEU A 341 31.71 -24.60 3.62
N LYS A 342 31.50 -25.80 4.17
CA LYS A 342 31.78 -26.12 5.59
C LYS A 342 33.13 -26.80 5.70
N LEU A 343 33.97 -26.33 6.63
CA LEU A 343 35.22 -27.00 7.00
C LEU A 343 35.05 -27.80 8.29
N LYS A 344 35.78 -28.91 8.39
CA LYS A 344 35.86 -29.73 9.60
C LYS A 344 36.55 -28.97 10.74
N ASP A 345 36.22 -29.32 11.98
CA ASP A 345 36.73 -28.62 13.16
C ASP A 345 38.28 -28.63 13.24
N GLY A 346 38.83 -27.48 13.64
CA GLY A 346 40.29 -27.25 13.69
C GLY A 346 40.98 -27.06 12.34
N LYS A 347 40.23 -26.99 11.23
CA LYS A 347 40.76 -26.66 9.89
C LYS A 347 40.53 -25.19 9.55
N SER A 348 41.44 -24.59 8.79
CA SER A 348 41.38 -23.17 8.43
C SER A 348 41.06 -22.98 6.94
N LEU A 349 40.35 -21.90 6.61
CA LEU A 349 40.04 -21.51 5.24
C LEU A 349 41.29 -21.43 4.35
N LYS A 350 42.38 -20.94 4.94
CA LYS A 350 43.69 -20.85 4.29
C LYS A 350 44.24 -22.19 3.82
N SER A 351 44.09 -23.25 4.62
CA SER A 351 44.53 -24.60 4.22
C SER A 351 43.75 -25.18 3.03
N VAL A 352 42.54 -24.68 2.77
CA VAL A 352 41.75 -25.02 1.57
C VAL A 352 42.16 -24.13 0.39
N GLN A 353 42.31 -22.82 0.61
CA GLN A 353 42.81 -21.85 -0.39
C GLN A 353 44.18 -22.27 -0.96
N ASP A 354 45.12 -22.70 -0.11
CA ASP A 354 46.46 -23.11 -0.51
C ASP A 354 46.43 -24.36 -1.41
N LYS A 355 45.58 -25.36 -1.09
CA LYS A 355 45.40 -26.58 -1.90
C LYS A 355 44.68 -26.35 -3.23
N ILE A 356 43.73 -25.41 -3.25
CA ILE A 356 43.07 -24.96 -4.47
C ILE A 356 44.07 -24.23 -5.38
N SER A 357 44.91 -23.36 -4.80
CA SER A 357 45.91 -22.58 -5.54
C SER A 357 47.05 -23.43 -6.09
N GLY A 358 47.42 -24.52 -5.41
CA GLY A 358 48.43 -25.48 -5.87
C GLY A 358 47.93 -26.51 -6.89
N ASN A 359 46.65 -26.51 -7.27
CA ASN A 359 46.07 -27.47 -8.22
C ASN A 359 45.48 -26.74 -9.44
N ASN A 360 46.13 -26.89 -10.59
CA ASN A 360 45.73 -26.24 -11.84
C ASN A 360 44.26 -26.52 -12.24
N THR A 361 43.70 -27.66 -11.84
CA THR A 361 42.30 -28.06 -12.11
C THR A 361 41.27 -27.33 -11.23
N LEU A 362 41.69 -26.81 -10.07
CA LEU A 362 40.87 -26.05 -9.11
C LEU A 362 41.04 -24.53 -9.25
N SER A 363 41.92 -24.07 -10.13
CA SER A 363 42.30 -22.64 -10.32
C SER A 363 41.20 -21.72 -10.89
N THR A 364 40.00 -22.26 -11.12
CA THR A 364 38.77 -21.54 -11.51
C THR A 364 38.03 -20.90 -10.33
N LEU A 365 38.40 -21.21 -9.08
CA LEU A 365 37.91 -20.43 -7.94
C LEU A 365 38.45 -18.99 -8.00
N SER A 366 37.56 -18.02 -8.27
CA SER A 366 37.76 -16.64 -7.82
C SER A 366 37.92 -16.66 -6.30
N SER A 367 38.96 -15.99 -5.81
CA SER A 367 39.29 -15.77 -4.40
C SER A 367 38.15 -16.05 -3.42
N ILE A 368 38.32 -17.10 -2.60
CA ILE A 368 37.51 -17.29 -1.38
C ILE A 368 37.77 -16.06 -0.50
N ASP A 369 36.77 -15.17 -0.37
CA ASP A 369 36.89 -13.97 0.45
C ASP A 369 36.83 -14.36 1.93
N SER A 370 37.85 -13.97 2.70
CA SER A 370 37.97 -14.32 4.12
C SER A 370 36.97 -13.58 5.02
N ASN A 371 36.17 -12.65 4.48
CA ASN A 371 35.19 -11.87 5.23
C ASN A 371 33.77 -12.47 5.24
N ASP A 372 33.49 -13.49 4.41
CA ASP A 372 32.16 -14.11 4.22
C ASP A 372 31.97 -15.40 5.06
N GLU A 373 32.45 -15.42 6.31
CA GLU A 373 32.11 -16.48 7.26
C GLU A 373 30.67 -16.31 7.78
N ILE A 374 29.84 -17.34 7.60
CA ILE A 374 28.44 -17.36 8.02
C ILE A 374 28.35 -17.62 9.54
N VAL A 375 29.00 -18.71 9.99
CA VAL A 375 29.13 -19.17 11.39
C VAL A 375 30.00 -20.44 11.41
N ASP A 376 30.76 -20.69 12.48
CA ASP A 376 31.45 -21.96 12.79
C ASP A 376 32.12 -22.69 11.60
N ASN A 377 33.13 -22.07 10.97
CA ASN A 377 33.87 -22.61 9.82
C ASN A 377 32.99 -22.85 8.57
N ILE A 378 31.87 -22.14 8.41
CA ILE A 378 31.04 -22.13 7.20
C ILE A 378 31.26 -20.83 6.43
N TYR A 379 31.60 -20.93 5.14
CA TYR A 379 31.94 -19.81 4.28
C TYR A 379 31.08 -19.78 3.02
N VAL A 380 30.76 -18.58 2.51
CA VAL A 380 30.22 -18.43 1.15
C VAL A 380 31.39 -18.34 0.16
N VAL A 381 31.32 -19.08 -0.93
CA VAL A 381 32.33 -19.06 -2.00
C VAL A 381 31.68 -18.80 -3.37
N ASN A 382 32.38 -18.10 -4.26
CA ASN A 382 31.93 -17.81 -5.61
C ASN A 382 32.85 -18.53 -6.61
N LEU A 383 32.28 -19.18 -7.63
CA LEU A 383 33.03 -20.00 -8.58
C LEU A 383 33.05 -19.33 -9.97
N ASP A 384 34.19 -18.77 -10.34
CA ASP A 384 34.28 -17.93 -11.55
C ASP A 384 34.22 -18.77 -12.83
N SER A 385 33.27 -18.44 -13.71
CA SER A 385 33.19 -19.03 -15.05
C SER A 385 34.13 -18.37 -16.06
N ASP A 386 34.61 -17.16 -15.75
CA ASP A 386 35.02 -16.22 -16.80
C ASP A 386 36.43 -16.48 -17.36
N LYS A 387 37.21 -17.37 -16.73
CA LYS A 387 38.51 -17.82 -17.27
C LYS A 387 38.42 -18.73 -18.50
N ASN A 388 37.23 -19.17 -18.92
CA ASN A 388 37.04 -20.03 -20.11
C ASN A 388 35.84 -19.62 -20.97
N SER A 389 35.84 -18.36 -21.42
CA SER A 389 34.85 -17.78 -22.36
C SER A 389 34.78 -18.47 -23.73
N SER A 390 35.72 -19.37 -24.06
CA SER A 390 35.74 -20.20 -25.27
C SER A 390 34.94 -21.50 -25.18
N MET A 391 34.48 -21.90 -23.99
CA MET A 391 33.76 -23.16 -23.78
C MET A 391 32.23 -23.00 -23.88
N SER A 392 31.53 -24.02 -24.39
CA SER A 392 30.06 -24.03 -24.40
C SER A 392 29.48 -24.15 -22.98
N ALA A 393 28.30 -23.58 -22.75
CA ALA A 393 27.65 -23.57 -21.43
C ALA A 393 27.46 -24.98 -20.82
N LYS A 394 27.22 -26.00 -21.66
CA LYS A 394 27.13 -27.42 -21.24
C LYS A 394 28.47 -27.98 -20.76
N ALA A 395 29.57 -27.56 -21.36
CA ALA A 395 30.92 -27.95 -20.94
C ALA A 395 31.36 -27.18 -19.68
N GLN A 396 31.02 -25.88 -19.56
CA GLN A 396 31.22 -25.09 -18.35
C GLN A 396 30.49 -25.70 -17.15
N ALA A 397 29.21 -26.06 -17.28
CA ALA A 397 28.42 -26.70 -16.22
C ALA A 397 28.98 -28.07 -15.80
N LYS A 398 29.49 -28.87 -16.75
CA LYS A 398 30.16 -30.15 -16.45
C LYS A 398 31.47 -29.93 -15.67
N ASN A 399 32.25 -28.92 -16.05
CA ASN A 399 33.51 -28.59 -15.37
C ASN A 399 33.25 -28.06 -13.95
N LEU A 400 32.30 -27.13 -13.79
CA LEU A 400 31.86 -26.59 -12.50
C LEU A 400 31.45 -27.71 -11.52
N LYS A 401 30.67 -28.69 -12.00
CA LYS A 401 30.28 -29.85 -11.20
C LYS A 401 31.50 -30.68 -10.75
N ALA A 402 32.44 -30.94 -11.65
CA ALA A 402 33.67 -31.66 -11.32
C ALA A 402 34.55 -30.89 -10.32
N THR A 403 34.64 -29.56 -10.42
CA THR A 403 35.34 -28.71 -9.45
C THR A 403 34.69 -28.81 -8.06
N VAL A 404 33.36 -28.72 -7.96
CA VAL A 404 32.64 -28.88 -6.68
C VAL A 404 32.88 -30.26 -6.06
N GLU A 405 32.76 -31.33 -6.86
CA GLU A 405 33.04 -32.72 -6.43
C GLU A 405 34.51 -32.95 -6.01
N GLN A 406 35.45 -32.10 -6.45
CA GLN A 406 36.86 -32.14 -6.02
C GLN A 406 37.11 -31.35 -4.74
N VAL A 407 36.50 -30.17 -4.58
CA VAL A 407 36.58 -29.37 -3.35
C VAL A 407 35.94 -30.12 -2.17
N GLU A 408 34.80 -30.76 -2.39
CA GLU A 408 34.11 -31.58 -1.38
C GLU A 408 34.94 -32.80 -0.91
N LYS A 409 35.86 -33.30 -1.75
CA LYS A 409 36.77 -34.40 -1.41
C LYS A 409 38.04 -33.96 -0.67
N LEU A 410 38.26 -32.66 -0.46
CA LEU A 410 39.42 -32.21 0.33
C LEU A 410 39.27 -32.66 1.80
N PRO A 411 40.33 -33.18 2.44
CA PRO A 411 40.21 -33.72 3.80
C PRO A 411 39.83 -32.66 4.85
N GLU A 412 40.05 -31.38 4.54
CA GLU A 412 39.63 -30.22 5.33
C GLU A 412 38.12 -29.92 5.26
N VAL A 413 37.45 -30.33 4.18
CA VAL A 413 36.07 -29.95 3.86
C VAL A 413 35.11 -31.00 4.40
N GLU A 414 33.99 -30.56 4.98
CA GLU A 414 32.93 -31.43 5.50
C GLU A 414 31.84 -31.64 4.46
N TYR A 415 31.41 -30.56 3.79
CA TYR A 415 30.52 -30.60 2.63
C TYR A 415 30.66 -29.31 1.79
N VAL A 416 30.19 -29.38 0.53
CA VAL A 416 29.94 -28.21 -0.31
C VAL A 416 28.51 -28.28 -0.83
N GLU A 417 27.70 -27.25 -0.63
CA GLU A 417 26.36 -27.19 -1.25
C GLU A 417 26.15 -25.90 -2.07
N PRO A 418 25.37 -25.94 -3.16
CA PRO A 418 24.93 -24.72 -3.82
C PRO A 418 24.03 -23.92 -2.89
N VAL A 419 24.06 -22.58 -2.97
CA VAL A 419 23.16 -21.72 -2.18
C VAL A 419 21.70 -21.96 -2.60
N LYS A 420 20.97 -22.76 -1.82
CA LYS A 420 19.55 -23.06 -2.05
C LYS A 420 18.65 -21.94 -1.54
N THR A 421 17.53 -21.69 -2.21
CA THR A 421 16.51 -20.75 -1.73
C THR A 421 15.21 -21.44 -1.34
N TYR A 422 14.81 -21.28 -0.08
CA TYR A 422 13.53 -21.78 0.44
C TYR A 422 12.40 -20.75 0.24
N ARG A 423 11.15 -21.23 0.18
CA ARG A 423 9.90 -20.45 0.28
C ARG A 423 8.97 -21.17 1.28
N ALA A 424 8.01 -20.48 1.86
CA ALA A 424 6.92 -21.12 2.63
C ALA A 424 5.60 -21.03 1.87
N PHE A 425 4.74 -22.03 2.04
CA PHE A 425 3.60 -22.35 1.18
C PHE A 425 2.26 -21.85 1.76
N SER A 426 1.39 -21.29 0.90
CA SER A 426 -0.05 -21.58 0.96
C SER A 426 -0.31 -22.71 -0.06
N ASN A 427 -1.47 -23.36 0.04
CA ASN A 427 -1.86 -24.45 -0.86
C ASN A 427 -2.48 -23.96 -2.19
N ASP A 428 -2.76 -22.67 -2.30
CA ASP A 428 -3.56 -22.09 -3.38
C ASP A 428 -2.68 -21.79 -4.60
N VAL A 429 -3.16 -22.13 -5.79
CA VAL A 429 -2.29 -22.38 -6.95
C VAL A 429 -1.48 -21.15 -7.37
N GLN A 430 -2.00 -19.94 -7.16
CA GLN A 430 -1.38 -18.69 -7.60
C GLN A 430 -0.87 -17.77 -6.48
N THR A 431 -0.86 -18.19 -5.20
CA THR A 431 -0.33 -17.34 -4.11
C THR A 431 1.14 -16.96 -4.29
N SER A 432 1.91 -17.71 -5.08
CA SER A 432 3.28 -17.34 -5.49
C SER A 432 3.39 -16.01 -6.24
N TYR A 433 2.29 -15.51 -6.82
CA TYR A 433 2.22 -14.26 -7.57
C TYR A 433 1.73 -13.06 -6.72
N GLN A 434 1.19 -13.31 -5.52
CA GLN A 434 0.61 -12.31 -4.62
C GLN A 434 1.70 -11.58 -3.80
N TRP A 435 2.55 -10.81 -4.48
CA TRP A 435 3.67 -10.08 -3.86
C TRP A 435 3.22 -9.17 -2.70
N SER A 436 2.01 -8.61 -2.78
CA SER A 436 1.45 -7.71 -1.76
C SER A 436 1.22 -8.38 -0.41
N LEU A 437 1.05 -9.70 -0.40
CA LEU A 437 0.92 -10.53 0.80
C LEU A 437 2.28 -11.04 1.27
N LYS A 438 3.18 -11.34 0.32
CA LYS A 438 4.49 -11.93 0.59
C LYS A 438 5.53 -11.54 -0.45
N ASN A 439 6.28 -10.48 -0.18
CA ASN A 439 7.35 -10.01 -1.06
C ASN A 439 8.69 -10.62 -0.64
N LEU A 440 9.16 -11.60 -1.41
CA LEU A 440 10.41 -12.31 -1.13
C LEU A 440 11.67 -11.56 -1.59
N GLY A 441 11.53 -10.41 -2.26
CA GLY A 441 12.65 -9.69 -2.88
C GLY A 441 13.31 -10.44 -4.03
N LYS A 442 12.51 -11.24 -4.74
CA LYS A 442 12.86 -11.88 -6.01
C LYS A 442 12.17 -11.11 -7.13
N ASP A 443 12.66 -11.27 -8.35
CA ASP A 443 12.06 -10.65 -9.53
C ASP A 443 12.00 -9.11 -9.35
N GLU A 444 13.18 -8.56 -9.03
CA GLU A 444 13.53 -7.14 -8.80
C GLU A 444 12.92 -6.44 -7.57
N GLY A 445 11.85 -6.97 -6.95
CA GLY A 445 11.20 -6.35 -5.79
C GLY A 445 12.07 -6.21 -4.53
N VAL A 446 11.65 -5.36 -3.58
CA VAL A 446 12.26 -5.23 -2.25
C VAL A 446 11.64 -6.25 -1.30
N LYS A 447 12.47 -7.13 -0.72
CA LYS A 447 12.01 -8.09 0.30
C LYS A 447 11.29 -7.35 1.43
N ASP A 448 10.24 -7.97 1.97
CA ASP A 448 9.44 -7.43 3.07
C ASP A 448 8.67 -6.13 2.70
N ALA A 449 8.64 -5.73 1.41
CA ALA A 449 7.76 -4.69 0.86
C ALA A 449 6.37 -5.26 0.54
N ASP A 450 5.68 -5.69 1.61
CA ASP A 450 4.34 -6.27 1.62
C ASP A 450 3.54 -5.77 2.83
N ILE A 451 2.28 -6.19 2.99
CA ILE A 451 1.46 -5.82 4.17
C ILE A 451 1.83 -6.57 5.46
N ARG A 452 2.82 -7.47 5.42
CA ARG A 452 3.19 -8.44 6.46
C ARG A 452 2.15 -9.56 6.67
N ASN A 453 1.47 -10.00 5.60
CA ASN A 453 0.35 -10.97 5.68
C ASN A 453 0.76 -12.25 6.42
N GLU A 454 1.87 -12.88 6.04
CA GLU A 454 2.32 -14.16 6.62
C GLU A 454 2.41 -14.14 8.15
N LYS A 455 2.97 -13.06 8.74
CA LYS A 455 3.07 -12.91 10.20
C LYS A 455 1.71 -12.63 10.84
N MET A 456 0.79 -11.98 10.13
CA MET A 456 -0.58 -11.76 10.57
C MET A 456 -1.38 -13.07 10.58
N GLN A 457 -1.34 -13.85 9.50
CA GLN A 457 -2.03 -15.15 9.42
C GLN A 457 -1.53 -16.13 10.49
N GLN A 458 -0.21 -16.17 10.74
CA GLN A 458 0.40 -16.95 11.85
C GLN A 458 -0.09 -16.53 13.25
N LEU A 459 -0.52 -15.27 13.42
CA LEU A 459 -1.13 -14.76 14.65
C LEU A 459 -2.63 -15.10 14.71
N LEU A 460 -3.34 -15.00 13.57
CA LEU A 460 -4.76 -15.33 13.45
C LEU A 460 -5.06 -16.81 13.67
N GLY A 461 -4.27 -17.73 13.12
CA GLY A 461 -4.43 -19.18 13.30
C GLY A 461 -4.31 -19.68 14.76
N LYS A 462 -4.06 -18.78 15.72
CA LYS A 462 -4.03 -19.04 17.17
C LYS A 462 -5.19 -18.35 17.90
N ARG A 463 -6.24 -17.93 17.20
CA ARG A 463 -7.33 -17.08 17.71
C ARG A 463 -8.68 -17.52 17.15
N THR A 464 -9.72 -17.40 17.97
CA THR A 464 -11.11 -17.38 17.50
C THR A 464 -11.48 -15.93 17.20
N VAL A 465 -11.76 -15.63 15.94
CA VAL A 465 -12.06 -14.29 15.43
C VAL A 465 -13.48 -14.31 14.85
N LYS A 466 -14.24 -13.23 15.02
CA LYS A 466 -15.64 -13.15 14.56
C LYS A 466 -15.72 -12.50 13.18
N ASP A 467 -16.70 -12.89 12.39
CA ASP A 467 -16.94 -12.23 11.10
C ASP A 467 -17.37 -10.77 11.28
N THR A 468 -16.84 -9.91 10.41
CA THR A 468 -17.27 -8.52 10.23
C THR A 468 -17.91 -8.36 8.85
N THR A 469 -19.02 -7.62 8.74
CA THR A 469 -19.60 -7.27 7.44
C THR A 469 -18.85 -6.09 6.83
N ILE A 470 -18.34 -6.26 5.62
CA ILE A 470 -17.71 -5.23 4.80
C ILE A 470 -18.61 -5.01 3.57
N ALA A 471 -18.94 -3.77 3.24
CA ALA A 471 -19.61 -3.46 1.98
C ALA A 471 -18.57 -3.08 0.91
N VAL A 472 -18.71 -3.67 -0.28
CA VAL A 472 -17.97 -3.28 -1.48
C VAL A 472 -18.95 -2.49 -2.35
N VAL A 473 -18.74 -1.17 -2.41
CA VAL A 473 -19.59 -0.22 -3.14
C VAL A 473 -18.86 0.11 -4.45
N ASP A 474 -19.25 -0.61 -5.52
CA ASP A 474 -18.43 -0.77 -6.74
C ASP A 474 -19.31 -1.21 -7.95
N THR A 475 -18.73 -1.90 -8.92
CA THR A 475 -19.36 -2.50 -10.12
C THR A 475 -20.19 -3.75 -9.87
N GLY A 476 -20.18 -4.29 -8.66
CA GLY A 476 -20.85 -5.55 -8.30
C GLY A 476 -19.85 -6.57 -7.77
N VAL A 477 -20.29 -7.82 -7.56
CA VAL A 477 -19.39 -8.95 -7.25
C VAL A 477 -19.94 -10.23 -7.86
N ASP A 478 -19.10 -11.04 -8.52
CA ASP A 478 -19.48 -12.41 -8.84
C ASP A 478 -19.37 -13.34 -7.61
N ASN A 479 -20.50 -13.83 -7.11
CA ASN A 479 -20.56 -14.78 -6.01
C ASN A 479 -20.59 -16.25 -6.46
N SER A 480 -20.52 -16.55 -7.76
CA SER A 480 -20.46 -17.91 -8.28
C SER A 480 -19.09 -18.56 -8.09
N LEU A 481 -18.03 -17.74 -8.04
CA LEU A 481 -16.64 -18.18 -7.87
C LEU A 481 -16.45 -18.92 -6.53
N ALA A 482 -15.73 -20.04 -6.57
CA ALA A 482 -15.49 -20.93 -5.44
C ALA A 482 -14.80 -20.22 -4.25
N ASP A 483 -13.96 -19.24 -4.54
CA ASP A 483 -13.28 -18.39 -3.55
C ASP A 483 -14.20 -17.35 -2.90
N LEU A 484 -15.33 -16.99 -3.54
CA LEU A 484 -16.18 -15.87 -3.11
C LEU A 484 -17.57 -16.31 -2.61
N LYS A 485 -18.12 -17.42 -3.10
CA LYS A 485 -19.46 -17.95 -2.78
C LYS A 485 -19.81 -18.05 -1.28
N HIS A 486 -18.82 -18.24 -0.41
CA HIS A 486 -19.02 -18.39 1.03
C HIS A 486 -18.78 -17.08 1.80
N HIS A 487 -18.16 -16.09 1.18
CA HIS A 487 -17.93 -14.76 1.75
C HIS A 487 -18.97 -13.73 1.29
N VAL A 488 -19.43 -13.79 0.04
CA VAL A 488 -20.36 -12.82 -0.56
C VAL A 488 -21.81 -13.14 -0.17
N ARG A 489 -22.52 -12.12 0.30
CA ARG A 489 -23.91 -12.21 0.80
C ARG A 489 -24.85 -11.44 -0.12
N MET A 490 -25.24 -12.09 -1.22
CA MET A 490 -26.18 -11.52 -2.20
C MET A 490 -27.56 -11.19 -1.58
N ASP A 491 -27.98 -11.94 -0.56
CA ASP A 491 -29.25 -11.75 0.16
C ASP A 491 -29.36 -10.43 0.94
N ILE A 492 -28.24 -9.73 1.17
CA ILE A 492 -28.19 -8.37 1.75
C ILE A 492 -27.52 -7.37 0.81
N GLY A 493 -27.25 -7.76 -0.44
CA GLY A 493 -26.68 -6.89 -1.46
C GLY A 493 -27.73 -5.97 -2.07
N LYS A 494 -27.28 -4.95 -2.80
CA LYS A 494 -28.19 -4.05 -3.54
C LYS A 494 -27.56 -3.52 -4.82
N ASN A 495 -28.32 -3.57 -5.91
CA ASN A 495 -28.00 -2.87 -7.15
C ASN A 495 -28.75 -1.53 -7.20
N TYR A 496 -28.03 -0.46 -7.55
CA TYR A 496 -28.55 0.90 -7.77
C TYR A 496 -28.49 1.34 -9.24
N VAL A 497 -27.77 0.60 -10.10
CA VAL A 497 -27.74 0.78 -11.56
C VAL A 497 -29.01 0.19 -12.19
N SER A 498 -29.38 -1.03 -11.78
CA SER A 498 -30.67 -1.65 -12.09
C SER A 498 -31.32 -2.12 -10.79
N GLN A 499 -32.39 -1.46 -10.36
CA GLN A 499 -32.86 -1.56 -8.97
C GLN A 499 -33.47 -2.92 -8.60
N ASP A 500 -33.94 -3.69 -9.59
CA ASP A 500 -34.64 -4.95 -9.41
C ASP A 500 -33.76 -6.20 -9.64
N SER A 501 -32.48 -6.02 -10.00
CA SER A 501 -31.55 -7.13 -10.22
C SER A 501 -30.54 -7.34 -9.08
N LEU A 502 -29.92 -8.51 -9.07
CA LEU A 502 -28.80 -8.81 -8.16
C LEU A 502 -27.59 -7.90 -8.48
N PRO A 503 -26.76 -7.54 -7.48
CA PRO A 503 -25.53 -6.76 -7.68
C PRO A 503 -24.38 -7.64 -8.20
N LEU A 504 -24.65 -8.42 -9.25
CA LEU A 504 -23.64 -9.16 -9.99
C LEU A 504 -22.69 -8.21 -10.73
N ASP A 505 -21.47 -8.66 -10.97
CA ASP A 505 -20.43 -7.88 -11.63
C ASP A 505 -20.42 -8.14 -13.13
N ASP A 506 -20.58 -7.09 -13.92
CA ASP A 506 -20.60 -7.05 -15.38
C ASP A 506 -19.37 -6.30 -15.96
N ASN A 507 -18.45 -5.84 -15.10
CA ASN A 507 -17.23 -5.13 -15.47
C ASN A 507 -15.96 -5.89 -15.03
N GLY A 508 -15.97 -6.41 -13.80
CA GLY A 508 -14.94 -7.23 -13.18
C GLY A 508 -14.12 -6.53 -12.09
N HIS A 509 -14.16 -5.20 -12.01
CA HIS A 509 -13.41 -4.43 -11.02
C HIS A 509 -13.83 -4.73 -9.57
N GLY A 510 -15.13 -4.86 -9.30
CA GLY A 510 -15.67 -5.09 -7.95
C GLY A 510 -15.40 -6.49 -7.43
N THR A 511 -15.39 -7.49 -8.33
CA THR A 511 -14.92 -8.86 -8.06
C THR A 511 -13.43 -8.87 -7.72
N HIS A 512 -12.60 -8.10 -8.45
CA HIS A 512 -11.16 -7.97 -8.18
C HIS A 512 -10.86 -7.36 -6.82
N VAL A 513 -11.53 -6.24 -6.52
CA VAL A 513 -11.49 -5.58 -5.20
C VAL A 513 -11.94 -6.55 -4.11
N THR A 514 -12.96 -7.37 -4.36
CA THR A 514 -13.47 -8.35 -3.39
C THR A 514 -12.51 -9.52 -3.16
N GLY A 515 -11.88 -10.06 -4.21
CA GLY A 515 -10.89 -11.14 -4.12
C GLY A 515 -9.71 -10.76 -3.22
N ILE A 516 -9.18 -9.55 -3.35
CA ILE A 516 -8.13 -9.01 -2.46
C ILE A 516 -8.57 -9.04 -0.99
N ILE A 517 -9.83 -8.69 -0.70
CA ILE A 517 -10.35 -8.64 0.67
C ILE A 517 -10.58 -10.05 1.22
N ALA A 518 -11.24 -10.92 0.46
CA ALA A 518 -12.01 -12.04 1.00
C ALA A 518 -12.10 -13.30 0.11
N ALA A 519 -11.19 -13.51 -0.85
CA ALA A 519 -11.06 -14.84 -1.45
C ALA A 519 -10.73 -15.88 -0.36
N GLU A 520 -11.51 -16.97 -0.29
CA GLU A 520 -11.33 -18.09 0.65
C GLU A 520 -9.92 -18.68 0.47
N SER A 521 -9.18 -18.88 1.57
CA SER A 521 -7.79 -19.37 1.50
C SER A 521 -7.63 -20.83 1.91
N ASN A 522 -6.61 -21.50 1.37
CA ASN A 522 -6.31 -22.91 1.58
C ASN A 522 -7.41 -23.87 1.12
N ASN A 523 -8.31 -23.43 0.24
CA ASN A 523 -9.30 -24.26 -0.44
C ASN A 523 -8.69 -24.97 -1.68
N GLY A 524 -7.50 -24.54 -2.13
CA GLY A 524 -6.77 -25.06 -3.27
C GLY A 524 -7.11 -24.40 -4.61
N TYR A 525 -8.15 -23.58 -4.68
CA TYR A 525 -8.48 -22.80 -5.88
C TYR A 525 -7.54 -21.60 -6.03
N SER A 526 -7.58 -20.97 -7.20
CA SER A 526 -6.95 -19.68 -7.56
C SER A 526 -5.99 -19.02 -6.54
N MET A 527 -6.49 -18.26 -5.55
CA MET A 527 -5.71 -17.29 -4.76
C MET A 527 -6.20 -17.11 -3.32
N GLU A 528 -5.40 -16.50 -2.42
CA GLU A 528 -5.84 -16.18 -1.05
C GLU A 528 -6.24 -14.71 -0.86
N GLY A 529 -7.35 -14.46 -0.16
CA GLY A 529 -7.78 -13.14 0.31
C GLY A 529 -7.21 -12.80 1.70
N ILE A 530 -7.11 -11.50 2.00
CA ILE A 530 -6.45 -11.01 3.23
C ILE A 530 -7.22 -11.35 4.51
N ASN A 531 -8.55 -11.29 4.49
CA ASN A 531 -9.39 -11.39 5.69
C ASN A 531 -10.45 -12.49 5.56
N GLN A 532 -10.10 -13.68 6.03
CA GLN A 532 -10.99 -14.85 6.12
C GLN A 532 -12.13 -14.69 7.14
N HIS A 533 -12.11 -13.65 7.98
CA HIS A 533 -13.10 -13.37 9.03
C HIS A 533 -14.01 -12.20 8.64
N THR A 534 -14.57 -12.29 7.42
CA THR A 534 -15.43 -11.27 6.84
C THR A 534 -16.57 -11.88 6.01
N LYS A 535 -17.66 -11.11 5.90
CA LYS A 535 -18.72 -11.33 4.91
C LYS A 535 -18.89 -10.05 4.08
N ILE A 536 -18.98 -10.22 2.77
CA ILE A 536 -19.04 -9.13 1.79
C ILE A 536 -20.50 -8.84 1.45
N MET A 537 -20.89 -7.58 1.59
CA MET A 537 -22.14 -7.02 1.09
C MET A 537 -21.83 -6.35 -0.26
N PRO A 538 -22.23 -6.94 -1.40
CA PRO A 538 -22.07 -6.32 -2.71
C PRO A 538 -23.08 -5.20 -2.89
N VAL A 539 -22.61 -3.99 -3.23
CA VAL A 539 -23.46 -2.82 -3.47
C VAL A 539 -23.07 -2.22 -4.83
N LYS A 540 -23.78 -2.62 -5.90
CA LYS A 540 -23.50 -2.15 -7.26
C LYS A 540 -24.00 -0.72 -7.43
N VAL A 541 -23.07 0.21 -7.62
CA VAL A 541 -23.30 1.63 -7.90
C VAL A 541 -22.58 2.11 -9.15
N LEU A 542 -21.78 1.24 -9.78
CA LEU A 542 -21.12 1.47 -11.05
C LEU A 542 -21.66 0.46 -12.09
N ASP A 543 -21.81 0.89 -13.34
CA ASP A 543 -22.27 0.11 -14.49
C ASP A 543 -21.15 -0.77 -15.11
N ALA A 544 -21.44 -1.39 -16.25
CA ALA A 544 -20.52 -2.27 -16.96
C ALA A 544 -19.28 -1.53 -17.51
N ASP A 545 -19.37 -0.22 -17.75
CA ASP A 545 -18.24 0.63 -18.14
C ASP A 545 -17.44 1.14 -16.91
N GLY A 546 -17.84 0.76 -15.70
CA GLY A 546 -17.25 1.23 -14.45
C GLY A 546 -17.65 2.66 -14.06
N SER A 547 -18.67 3.22 -14.72
CA SER A 547 -19.19 4.58 -14.48
C SER A 547 -20.38 4.56 -13.52
N GLY A 548 -20.64 5.64 -12.79
CA GLY A 548 -21.80 5.67 -11.91
C GLY A 548 -22.09 7.03 -11.27
N ASP A 549 -23.37 7.26 -10.99
CA ASP A 549 -23.88 8.57 -10.59
C ASP A 549 -23.65 8.87 -9.11
N SER A 550 -23.45 10.15 -8.81
CA SER A 550 -23.23 10.59 -7.42
C SER A 550 -24.43 10.35 -6.50
N GLU A 551 -25.64 10.18 -7.06
CA GLU A 551 -26.82 9.69 -6.34
C GLU A 551 -26.69 8.22 -5.96
N GLN A 552 -26.39 7.35 -6.93
CA GLN A 552 -26.24 5.90 -6.73
C GLN A 552 -25.16 5.60 -5.69
N ILE A 553 -24.01 6.27 -5.79
CA ILE A 553 -22.90 6.16 -4.84
C ILE A 553 -23.33 6.61 -3.43
N ALA A 554 -24.03 7.76 -3.31
CA ALA A 554 -24.51 8.25 -2.02
C ALA A 554 -25.55 7.30 -1.39
N ASN A 555 -26.48 6.78 -2.19
CA ASN A 555 -27.48 5.80 -1.75
C ASN A 555 -26.81 4.49 -1.33
N GLY A 556 -25.82 3.99 -2.07
CA GLY A 556 -25.03 2.80 -1.72
C GLY A 556 -24.31 2.94 -0.37
N ILE A 557 -23.68 4.10 -0.11
CA ILE A 557 -23.02 4.40 1.17
C ILE A 557 -24.03 4.40 2.34
N VAL A 558 -25.18 5.06 2.16
CA VAL A 558 -26.25 5.10 3.18
C VAL A 558 -26.85 3.72 3.40
N TYR A 559 -27.09 2.96 2.33
CA TYR A 559 -27.59 1.59 2.36
C TYR A 559 -26.66 0.68 3.15
N ALA A 560 -25.37 0.65 2.82
CA ALA A 560 -24.38 -0.17 3.53
C ALA A 560 -24.34 0.14 5.03
N ALA A 561 -24.36 1.43 5.39
CA ALA A 561 -24.39 1.87 6.79
C ALA A 561 -25.72 1.57 7.52
N ASN A 562 -26.81 1.35 6.79
CA ASN A 562 -28.10 0.93 7.33
C ASN A 562 -28.17 -0.60 7.53
N HIS A 563 -27.64 -1.38 6.60
CA HIS A 563 -27.80 -2.84 6.54
C HIS A 563 -26.68 -3.62 7.24
N GLY A 564 -25.91 -2.94 8.09
CA GLY A 564 -25.04 -3.58 9.09
C GLY A 564 -23.54 -3.57 8.78
N ALA A 565 -23.12 -3.09 7.60
CA ALA A 565 -21.70 -2.95 7.26
C ALA A 565 -20.94 -2.16 8.35
N LYS A 566 -19.72 -2.60 8.65
CA LYS A 566 -18.80 -1.94 9.59
C LYS A 566 -17.64 -1.26 8.89
N VAL A 567 -17.35 -1.68 7.66
CA VAL A 567 -16.41 -1.04 6.74
C VAL A 567 -17.11 -0.89 5.38
N ILE A 568 -16.88 0.22 4.70
CA ILE A 568 -17.30 0.47 3.32
C ILE A 568 -16.03 0.72 2.49
N ASN A 569 -15.86 -0.08 1.44
CA ASN A 569 -14.82 0.08 0.42
C ASN A 569 -15.36 0.92 -0.74
N LEU A 570 -14.64 1.98 -1.10
CA LEU A 570 -14.93 2.84 -2.25
C LEU A 570 -13.67 2.89 -3.14
N SER A 571 -13.47 1.85 -3.95
CA SER A 571 -12.36 1.78 -4.91
C SER A 571 -12.65 2.61 -6.18
N LEU A 572 -13.21 3.80 -5.97
CA LEU A 572 -13.74 4.72 -6.98
C LEU A 572 -13.36 6.16 -6.64
N GLY A 573 -13.42 7.06 -7.62
CA GLY A 573 -13.11 8.47 -7.43
C GLY A 573 -13.64 9.36 -8.55
N GLY A 574 -13.80 10.64 -8.26
CA GLY A 574 -14.27 11.67 -9.18
C GLY A 574 -14.26 13.06 -8.54
N GLU A 575 -15.11 13.95 -9.03
CA GLU A 575 -15.25 15.32 -8.54
C GLU A 575 -15.98 15.42 -7.17
N TYR A 576 -15.84 16.57 -6.51
CA TYR A 576 -16.49 16.83 -5.22
C TYR A 576 -18.03 16.81 -5.32
N SER A 577 -18.67 15.91 -4.57
CA SER A 577 -20.13 15.90 -4.40
C SER A 577 -20.53 16.17 -2.96
N ARG A 578 -21.34 17.22 -2.75
CA ARG A 578 -21.94 17.53 -1.45
C ARG A 578 -22.91 16.43 -0.98
N THR A 579 -23.60 15.77 -1.91
CA THR A 579 -24.54 14.68 -1.62
C THR A 579 -23.80 13.48 -1.01
N ILE A 580 -22.70 13.07 -1.64
CA ILE A 580 -21.82 12.02 -1.10
C ILE A 580 -21.20 12.48 0.24
N GLU A 581 -20.81 13.75 0.43
CA GLU A 581 -20.27 14.22 1.72
C GLU A 581 -21.27 14.05 2.88
N TYR A 582 -22.56 14.26 2.63
CA TYR A 582 -23.60 13.96 3.62
C TYR A 582 -23.77 12.44 3.88
N ALA A 583 -23.66 11.60 2.85
CA ALA A 583 -23.69 10.14 2.99
C ALA A 583 -22.48 9.61 3.80
N LEU A 584 -21.27 10.10 3.50
CA LEU A 584 -20.04 9.78 4.24
C LEU A 584 -20.15 10.20 5.71
N LYS A 585 -20.62 11.42 5.96
CA LYS A 585 -20.88 11.93 7.32
C LYS A 585 -21.91 11.07 8.06
N TYR A 586 -22.96 10.61 7.38
CA TYR A 586 -23.98 9.75 7.93
C TYR A 586 -23.41 8.38 8.33
N ALA A 587 -22.69 7.71 7.43
CA ALA A 587 -22.04 6.43 7.70
C ALA A 587 -21.01 6.54 8.84
N ALA A 588 -20.18 7.60 8.85
CA ALA A 588 -19.25 7.87 9.94
C ALA A 588 -19.96 8.13 11.29
N SER A 589 -21.15 8.76 11.28
CA SER A 589 -21.96 8.96 12.50
C SER A 589 -22.47 7.65 13.12
N LYS A 590 -22.63 6.60 12.29
CA LYS A 590 -22.94 5.23 12.70
C LYS A 590 -21.71 4.40 13.11
N ASN A 591 -20.53 5.03 13.17
CA ASN A 591 -19.24 4.39 13.43
C ASN A 591 -18.89 3.32 12.37
N VAL A 592 -19.30 3.53 11.12
CA VAL A 592 -18.85 2.75 9.96
C VAL A 592 -17.54 3.35 9.47
N VAL A 593 -16.53 2.51 9.25
CA VAL A 593 -15.25 2.92 8.65
C VAL A 593 -15.44 3.05 7.15
N ILE A 594 -14.91 4.11 6.54
CA ILE A 594 -15.02 4.35 5.10
C ILE A 594 -13.62 4.53 4.55
N ILE A 595 -13.29 3.83 3.47
CA ILE A 595 -11.94 3.75 2.92
C ILE A 595 -12.06 3.93 1.41
N ALA A 596 -11.26 4.83 0.83
CA ALA A 596 -11.37 5.15 -0.59
C ALA A 596 -10.02 5.39 -1.29
N ALA A 597 -10.01 5.11 -2.59
CA ALA A 597 -8.88 5.26 -3.49
C ALA A 597 -8.49 6.73 -3.70
N SER A 598 -7.20 7.06 -3.61
CA SER A 598 -6.73 8.45 -3.67
C SER A 598 -6.80 9.07 -5.07
N GLY A 599 -6.82 8.26 -6.13
CA GLY A 599 -6.83 8.64 -7.54
C GLY A 599 -5.58 8.18 -8.30
N ASN A 600 -5.66 8.12 -9.63
CA ASN A 600 -4.68 7.43 -10.50
C ASN A 600 -3.99 8.37 -11.52
N ASP A 601 -3.96 9.67 -11.26
CA ASP A 601 -3.50 10.70 -12.21
C ASP A 601 -2.04 11.14 -11.98
N GLY A 602 -1.39 10.64 -10.92
CA GLY A 602 -0.04 11.04 -10.49
C GLY A 602 0.07 12.48 -9.98
N GLN A 603 -1.04 13.07 -9.51
CA GLN A 603 -1.16 14.51 -9.23
C GLN A 603 -1.33 14.86 -7.74
N PHE A 604 -1.04 16.12 -7.42
CA PHE A 604 -1.32 16.71 -6.12
C PHE A 604 -2.81 17.03 -6.00
N GLY A 605 -3.42 16.57 -4.90
CA GLY A 605 -4.87 16.62 -4.68
C GLY A 605 -5.46 15.23 -4.80
N LEU A 606 -6.29 14.84 -3.83
CA LEU A 606 -6.94 13.53 -3.87
C LEU A 606 -8.32 13.62 -4.51
N SER A 607 -8.64 12.63 -5.33
CA SER A 607 -9.97 12.42 -5.89
C SER A 607 -11.01 12.34 -4.76
N TYR A 608 -12.23 12.75 -5.05
CA TYR A 608 -13.34 12.62 -4.11
C TYR A 608 -14.02 11.25 -4.34
N PRO A 609 -14.34 10.46 -3.30
CA PRO A 609 -14.50 10.81 -1.89
C PRO A 609 -13.27 10.72 -0.99
N ALA A 610 -12.10 10.28 -1.48
CA ALA A 610 -10.90 10.13 -0.64
C ALA A 610 -10.43 11.46 0.00
N SER A 611 -10.68 12.60 -0.63
CA SER A 611 -10.45 13.92 -0.04
C SER A 611 -11.48 14.34 1.05
N SER A 612 -12.38 13.48 1.49
CA SER A 612 -13.30 13.74 2.62
C SER A 612 -12.66 13.45 3.98
N GLN A 613 -12.93 14.28 4.98
CA GLN A 613 -12.47 14.07 6.36
C GLN A 613 -13.00 12.78 7.01
N TYR A 614 -14.13 12.26 6.51
CA TYR A 614 -14.78 11.07 7.05
C TYR A 614 -14.14 9.77 6.56
N VAL A 615 -13.35 9.84 5.49
CA VAL A 615 -12.74 8.71 4.78
C VAL A 615 -11.28 8.53 5.23
N ILE A 616 -10.83 7.27 5.29
CA ILE A 616 -9.42 6.91 5.35
C ILE A 616 -8.95 6.76 3.90
N SER A 617 -8.13 7.69 3.43
CA SER A 617 -7.67 7.75 2.04
C SER A 617 -6.46 6.86 1.79
N VAL A 618 -6.44 6.16 0.65
CA VAL A 618 -5.44 5.14 0.34
C VAL A 618 -4.79 5.38 -1.02
N GLY A 619 -3.47 5.61 -1.00
CA GLY A 619 -2.61 5.65 -2.19
C GLY A 619 -1.92 4.31 -2.46
N ALA A 620 -1.26 4.19 -3.60
CA ALA A 620 -0.67 2.94 -4.08
C ALA A 620 0.86 2.87 -3.88
N THR A 621 1.37 1.67 -3.59
CA THR A 621 2.79 1.30 -3.70
C THR A 621 3.01 0.14 -4.66
N ASN A 622 4.22 0.04 -5.20
CA ASN A 622 4.70 -1.10 -5.98
C ASN A 622 5.55 -2.08 -5.13
N ASN A 623 6.03 -3.15 -5.78
CA ASN A 623 6.84 -4.21 -5.18
C ASN A 623 8.28 -3.78 -4.79
N PHE A 624 8.68 -2.54 -5.11
CA PHE A 624 9.99 -1.96 -4.73
C PHE A 624 9.94 -1.12 -3.45
N ASP A 625 8.79 -1.09 -2.77
CA ASP A 625 8.52 -0.17 -1.66
C ASP A 625 8.57 1.32 -2.05
N ILE A 626 8.07 1.62 -3.26
CA ILE A 626 7.96 2.99 -3.79
C ILE A 626 6.48 3.29 -3.99
N VAL A 627 6.05 4.51 -3.66
CA VAL A 627 4.71 5.01 -4.00
C VAL A 627 4.60 5.05 -5.52
N SER A 628 3.52 4.47 -6.05
CA SER A 628 3.33 4.33 -7.50
C SER A 628 3.23 5.71 -8.16
N ASP A 629 3.82 5.84 -9.34
CA ASP A 629 3.87 7.07 -10.14
C ASP A 629 2.48 7.63 -10.49
N TYR A 630 1.50 6.76 -10.72
CA TYR A 630 0.09 7.15 -10.91
C TYR A 630 -0.64 7.54 -9.62
N SER A 631 -0.09 7.30 -8.42
CA SER A 631 -0.84 7.50 -7.17
C SER A 631 -1.02 8.98 -6.84
N ASN A 632 -2.25 9.48 -6.83
CA ASN A 632 -2.54 10.84 -6.38
C ASN A 632 -2.17 11.02 -4.90
N TYR A 633 -1.63 12.19 -4.57
CA TYR A 633 -0.97 12.49 -3.30
C TYR A 633 -1.41 13.86 -2.72
N GLY A 634 -1.16 14.11 -1.44
CA GLY A 634 -1.44 15.42 -0.83
C GLY A 634 -1.81 15.39 0.66
N GLU A 635 -2.14 16.56 1.21
CA GLU A 635 -2.33 16.78 2.66
C GLU A 635 -3.35 15.86 3.34
N LYS A 636 -4.31 15.32 2.58
CA LYS A 636 -5.38 14.47 3.11
C LYS A 636 -5.05 12.99 3.14
N LEU A 637 -4.01 12.54 2.41
CA LEU A 637 -3.63 11.13 2.25
C LEU A 637 -3.31 10.45 3.59
N ASP A 638 -4.13 9.49 4.03
CA ASP A 638 -3.93 8.84 5.33
C ASP A 638 -2.78 7.81 5.25
N ILE A 639 -2.81 6.90 4.27
CA ILE A 639 -1.86 5.78 4.19
C ILE A 639 -1.65 5.34 2.73
N VAL A 640 -0.60 4.57 2.47
CA VAL A 640 -0.43 3.85 1.19
C VAL A 640 -0.44 2.33 1.38
N ALA A 641 -0.78 1.58 0.33
CA ALA A 641 -0.82 0.12 0.34
C ALA A 641 -0.49 -0.45 -1.07
N PRO A 642 -0.15 -1.75 -1.20
CA PRO A 642 0.14 -2.37 -2.49
C PRO A 642 -0.97 -2.17 -3.53
N GLY A 643 -0.64 -1.50 -4.65
CA GLY A 643 -1.60 -1.18 -5.71
C GLY A 643 -1.14 -1.48 -7.13
N THR A 644 0.16 -1.69 -7.39
CA THR A 644 0.67 -2.02 -8.73
C THR A 644 0.77 -3.52 -8.96
N ASN A 645 0.27 -4.00 -10.10
CA ASN A 645 0.30 -5.40 -10.53
C ASN A 645 -0.19 -6.32 -9.41
N ILE A 646 -1.41 -6.08 -8.93
CA ILE A 646 -2.08 -6.88 -7.92
C ILE A 646 -2.92 -7.94 -8.64
N PRO A 647 -2.59 -9.24 -8.50
CA PRO A 647 -3.39 -10.31 -9.09
C PRO A 647 -4.64 -10.54 -8.22
N SER A 648 -5.83 -10.48 -8.82
CA SER A 648 -7.06 -10.92 -8.16
C SER A 648 -8.16 -11.37 -9.14
N LEU A 649 -9.21 -11.98 -8.60
CA LEU A 649 -10.29 -12.63 -9.35
C LEU A 649 -11.09 -11.64 -10.20
N VAL A 650 -11.57 -12.10 -11.35
CA VAL A 650 -12.58 -11.41 -12.18
C VAL A 650 -13.73 -12.39 -12.49
N PRO A 651 -14.92 -11.95 -12.94
CA PRO A 651 -16.11 -12.79 -13.08
C PRO A 651 -15.95 -14.01 -13.99
N ASN A 652 -15.06 -13.94 -14.98
CA ASN A 652 -14.71 -15.10 -15.81
C ASN A 652 -13.85 -16.16 -15.06
N GLY A 653 -13.65 -16.01 -13.76
CA GLY A 653 -12.89 -16.93 -12.90
C GLY A 653 -11.38 -16.81 -13.00
N ASN A 654 -10.83 -16.06 -13.96
CA ASN A 654 -9.40 -15.82 -14.01
C ASN A 654 -8.94 -14.99 -12.81
N VAL A 655 -7.67 -15.13 -12.46
CA VAL A 655 -6.95 -14.14 -11.68
C VAL A 655 -6.21 -13.21 -12.65
N THR A 656 -6.47 -11.92 -12.57
CA THR A 656 -5.92 -10.89 -13.47
C THR A 656 -5.11 -9.85 -12.68
N TYR A 657 -3.99 -9.41 -13.24
CA TYR A 657 -3.21 -8.29 -12.74
C TYR A 657 -3.91 -6.97 -13.07
N MET A 658 -4.29 -6.22 -12.04
CA MET A 658 -4.73 -4.82 -12.17
C MET A 658 -3.77 -3.89 -11.40
N SER A 659 -3.71 -2.62 -11.81
CA SER A 659 -2.92 -1.57 -11.18
C SER A 659 -3.78 -0.35 -10.87
N GLY A 660 -3.71 0.15 -9.64
CA GLY A 660 -4.43 1.36 -9.24
C GLY A 660 -4.50 1.55 -7.72
N THR A 661 -4.85 2.76 -7.30
CA THR A 661 -5.23 3.06 -5.91
C THR A 661 -6.51 2.32 -5.50
N SER A 662 -7.32 1.92 -6.49
CA SER A 662 -8.43 0.97 -6.37
C SER A 662 -8.04 -0.41 -5.86
N MET A 663 -6.82 -0.89 -6.15
CA MET A 663 -6.28 -2.17 -5.63
C MET A 663 -5.55 -1.98 -4.30
N ALA A 664 -5.04 -0.79 -4.00
CA ALA A 664 -4.49 -0.46 -2.69
C ALA A 664 -5.56 -0.37 -1.59
N THR A 665 -6.72 0.22 -1.93
CA THR A 665 -7.89 0.40 -1.06
C THR A 665 -8.37 -0.89 -0.35
N PRO A 666 -8.62 -2.02 -1.06
CA PRO A 666 -9.08 -3.27 -0.44
C PRO A 666 -8.07 -3.86 0.56
N HIS A 667 -6.77 -3.63 0.42
CA HIS A 667 -5.79 -4.05 1.43
C HIS A 667 -6.06 -3.36 2.77
N VAL A 668 -6.32 -2.05 2.77
CA VAL A 668 -6.65 -1.31 4.01
C VAL A 668 -8.03 -1.69 4.53
N THR A 669 -9.00 -1.93 3.63
CA THR A 669 -10.35 -2.42 3.96
C THR A 669 -10.33 -3.75 4.69
N ALA A 670 -9.60 -4.74 4.17
CA ALA A 670 -9.49 -6.05 4.78
C ALA A 670 -8.96 -5.96 6.22
N ILE A 671 -7.93 -5.15 6.44
CA ILE A 671 -7.35 -4.93 7.78
C ILE A 671 -8.29 -4.14 8.68
N ALA A 672 -8.98 -3.11 8.20
CA ALA A 672 -9.98 -2.40 9.00
C ALA A 672 -11.11 -3.33 9.47
N GLY A 673 -11.58 -4.23 8.60
CA GLY A 673 -12.54 -5.27 8.94
C GLY A 673 -11.98 -6.23 9.99
N LEU A 674 -10.75 -6.71 9.81
CA LEU A 674 -10.09 -7.62 10.74
C LEU A 674 -9.85 -7.00 12.14
N LEU A 675 -9.52 -5.71 12.21
CA LEU A 675 -9.40 -4.98 13.48
C LEU A 675 -10.74 -4.95 14.24
N LEU A 676 -11.85 -4.81 13.53
CA LEU A 676 -13.21 -4.89 14.08
C LEU A 676 -13.62 -6.33 14.45
N SER A 677 -13.18 -7.31 13.68
CA SER A 677 -13.33 -8.74 13.98
C SER A 677 -12.62 -9.13 15.29
N GLY A 678 -11.45 -8.54 15.56
CA GLY A 678 -10.72 -8.67 16.84
C GLY A 678 -11.29 -7.80 17.98
N ASN A 679 -11.87 -6.64 17.67
CA ASN A 679 -12.53 -5.76 18.65
C ASN A 679 -13.62 -4.88 18.02
N SER A 680 -14.87 -5.36 18.03
CA SER A 680 -16.01 -4.69 17.40
C SER A 680 -16.46 -3.38 18.05
N LYS A 681 -15.79 -2.95 19.14
CA LYS A 681 -16.04 -1.68 19.84
C LYS A 681 -15.07 -0.56 19.44
N LEU A 682 -14.12 -0.83 18.54
CA LEU A 682 -13.20 0.20 18.04
C LEU A 682 -13.97 1.32 17.32
N LYS A 683 -13.57 2.56 17.59
CA LYS A 683 -14.10 3.71 16.86
C LYS A 683 -13.34 3.95 15.55
N VAL A 684 -13.99 4.57 14.56
CA VAL A 684 -13.34 4.98 13.30
C VAL A 684 -12.04 5.77 13.55
N SER A 685 -12.04 6.68 14.53
CA SER A 685 -10.84 7.43 14.93
C SER A 685 -9.74 6.57 15.56
N GLU A 686 -10.11 5.49 16.25
CA GLU A 686 -9.15 4.57 16.86
C GLU A 686 -8.55 3.64 15.79
N ILE A 687 -9.34 3.17 14.83
CA ILE A 687 -8.87 2.38 13.67
C ILE A 687 -7.91 3.21 12.83
N ARG A 688 -8.29 4.44 12.45
CA ARG A 688 -7.42 5.38 11.72
C ARG A 688 -6.09 5.60 12.48
N THR A 689 -6.17 5.87 13.78
CA THR A 689 -4.96 6.04 14.62
C THR A 689 -4.09 4.78 14.66
N LEU A 690 -4.68 3.59 14.76
CA LEU A 690 -3.96 2.32 14.77
C LEU A 690 -3.21 2.10 13.46
N LEU A 691 -3.89 2.29 12.32
CA LEU A 691 -3.28 2.19 10.98
C LEU A 691 -2.06 3.14 10.88
N HIS A 692 -2.24 4.42 11.18
CA HIS A 692 -1.17 5.44 11.12
C HIS A 692 0.03 5.12 12.03
N GLN A 693 -0.23 4.67 13.27
CA GLN A 693 0.84 4.34 14.20
C GLN A 693 1.55 3.02 13.83
N SER A 694 0.86 2.08 13.20
CA SER A 694 1.40 0.76 12.84
C SER A 694 2.24 0.76 11.56
N ALA A 695 2.04 1.74 10.68
CA ALA A 695 2.58 1.80 9.32
C ALA A 695 4.12 1.70 9.24
N ASP A 696 4.60 1.01 8.20
CA ASP A 696 6.01 0.97 7.81
C ASP A 696 6.35 2.25 7.02
N ASN A 697 7.51 2.86 7.28
CA ASN A 697 7.83 4.19 6.78
C ASN A 697 8.39 4.15 5.34
N VAL A 698 7.59 4.55 4.35
CA VAL A 698 7.98 4.63 2.94
C VAL A 698 8.42 6.05 2.59
N ALA A 699 9.66 6.38 2.93
CA ALA A 699 10.21 7.69 2.59
C ALA A 699 10.85 7.67 1.20
N PHE A 700 10.24 8.37 0.25
CA PHE A 700 10.97 8.88 -0.89
C PHE A 700 12.07 9.82 -0.36
N LYS A 701 13.32 9.48 -0.64
CA LYS A 701 14.48 10.34 -0.39
C LYS A 701 15.16 10.59 -1.72
N GLU A 702 15.02 11.81 -2.23
CA GLU A 702 15.94 12.33 -3.23
C GLU A 702 17.37 12.19 -2.69
N LYS A 703 18.20 11.48 -3.44
CA LYS A 703 19.64 11.34 -3.20
C LYS A 703 20.48 12.07 -4.24
N ASP A 704 19.92 12.31 -5.42
CA ASP A 704 20.67 12.86 -6.56
C ASP A 704 20.78 14.39 -6.49
N ASN A 705 20.31 15.01 -5.41
CA ASN A 705 20.27 16.45 -5.22
C ASN A 705 20.70 16.86 -3.79
N GLU A 706 21.78 16.25 -3.25
CA GLU A 706 22.30 16.57 -1.90
C GLU A 706 22.91 17.99 -1.79
N ASP A 707 23.27 18.64 -2.90
CA ASP A 707 23.92 19.97 -2.94
C ASP A 707 23.05 21.11 -3.49
N ALA A 708 21.79 20.88 -3.88
CA ALA A 708 20.90 22.00 -4.14
C ALA A 708 20.44 22.63 -2.82
N SER A 709 20.92 23.85 -2.57
CA SER A 709 20.22 24.82 -1.72
C SER A 709 18.90 25.32 -2.33
N GLU A 710 18.41 24.66 -3.38
CA GLU A 710 17.17 24.90 -4.08
C GLU A 710 16.30 23.65 -3.95
N SER A 711 15.18 23.83 -3.26
CA SER A 711 14.19 22.80 -2.97
C SER A 711 13.47 22.40 -4.25
N LEU A 712 12.70 21.30 -4.21
CA LEU A 712 11.67 21.03 -5.21
C LEU A 712 10.76 22.26 -5.45
N MET A 713 10.61 23.15 -4.45
CA MET A 713 9.93 24.45 -4.53
C MET A 713 10.50 25.44 -5.57
N ASP A 714 11.82 25.44 -5.81
CA ASP A 714 12.46 26.43 -6.67
C ASP A 714 12.26 26.11 -8.17
N ILE A 715 12.09 24.83 -8.50
CA ILE A 715 11.70 24.37 -9.84
C ILE A 715 10.23 24.74 -10.16
N ILE A 716 9.36 24.89 -9.15
CA ILE A 716 7.97 25.38 -9.30
C ILE A 716 7.91 26.93 -9.35
N GLY A 717 9.03 27.56 -9.72
CA GLY A 717 9.28 29.00 -9.59
C GLY A 717 8.15 29.90 -10.08
N SER A 718 7.86 30.93 -9.28
CA SER A 718 6.97 32.07 -9.53
C SER A 718 5.44 31.86 -9.53
N ALA A 719 4.91 30.64 -9.45
CA ALA A 719 3.45 30.41 -9.41
C ALA A 719 2.85 30.25 -7.99
N MET A 720 3.66 29.97 -6.97
CA MET A 720 3.18 29.52 -5.64
C MET A 720 3.66 30.35 -4.44
N SER A 721 4.07 31.61 -4.63
CA SER A 721 4.55 32.49 -3.54
C SER A 721 3.49 32.93 -2.53
N GLU A 722 2.28 32.38 -2.56
CA GLU A 722 1.20 32.60 -1.57
C GLU A 722 0.96 31.37 -0.66
N PHE A 723 1.65 30.24 -0.86
CA PHE A 723 1.44 28.99 -0.11
C PHE A 723 2.62 28.64 0.82
N ASP A 724 2.81 29.47 1.85
CA ASP A 724 3.70 29.18 2.99
C ASP A 724 3.24 27.93 3.79
N ASP A 725 4.19 27.05 4.13
CA ASP A 725 4.14 26.03 5.21
C ASP A 725 2.80 25.25 5.37
N PHE A 726 2.64 24.13 4.63
CA PHE A 726 1.63 23.12 4.97
C PHE A 726 1.92 22.54 6.38
N ASP A 727 1.11 22.89 7.41
CA ASP A 727 1.22 22.39 8.80
C ASP A 727 0.75 20.93 8.92
N LEU A 728 1.46 20.04 8.21
CA LEU A 728 1.17 18.62 8.16
C LEU A 728 1.27 17.98 9.55
N PRO A 729 0.36 17.04 9.89
CA PRO A 729 0.48 16.21 11.08
C PRO A 729 1.86 15.56 11.18
N VAL A 730 2.48 15.61 12.36
CA VAL A 730 3.84 15.06 12.55
C VAL A 730 3.90 13.59 12.12
N GLY A 731 4.89 13.29 11.27
CA GLY A 731 5.15 11.93 10.84
C GLY A 731 4.34 11.46 9.63
N LYS A 732 3.61 12.39 9.03
CA LYS A 732 2.99 12.29 7.72
C LYS A 732 3.82 13.08 6.70
N ASP A 733 3.91 12.57 5.47
CA ASP A 733 4.34 13.32 4.29
C ASP A 733 3.21 13.36 3.25
N LEU A 734 3.39 14.15 2.18
CA LEU A 734 2.37 14.33 1.15
C LEU A 734 2.17 13.08 0.27
N VAL A 735 3.23 12.29 0.05
CA VAL A 735 3.33 11.23 -0.96
C VAL A 735 2.97 9.86 -0.39
N SER A 736 3.46 9.52 0.80
CA SER A 736 3.19 8.23 1.47
C SER A 736 2.12 8.30 2.58
N GLY A 737 1.62 9.50 2.89
CA GLY A 737 0.76 9.70 4.06
C GLY A 737 1.55 9.38 5.34
N TYR A 738 1.04 8.49 6.18
CA TYR A 738 1.78 7.96 7.34
C TYR A 738 2.72 6.78 7.02
N GLY A 739 2.83 6.37 5.75
CA GLY A 739 3.62 5.24 5.28
C GLY A 739 2.76 4.08 4.74
N ARG A 740 3.38 2.92 4.51
CA ARG A 740 2.71 1.71 4.01
C ARG A 740 2.00 0.94 5.12
N LEU A 741 0.82 0.40 4.79
CA LEU A 741 0.07 -0.52 5.63
C LEU A 741 0.96 -1.67 6.16
N ASN A 742 0.99 -1.84 7.49
CA ASN A 742 1.58 -3.00 8.16
C ASN A 742 0.50 -3.73 8.98
N ALA A 743 -0.12 -4.72 8.35
CA ALA A 743 -1.25 -5.47 8.89
C ALA A 743 -0.91 -6.21 10.19
N TYR A 744 0.29 -6.79 10.28
CA TYR A 744 0.76 -7.48 11.48
C TYR A 744 0.88 -6.53 12.69
N ASN A 745 1.51 -5.35 12.52
CA ASN A 745 1.59 -4.35 13.58
C ASN A 745 0.19 -3.86 13.97
N ALA A 746 -0.70 -3.61 13.01
CA ALA A 746 -2.06 -3.16 13.27
C ALA A 746 -2.84 -4.19 14.13
N TYR A 747 -2.93 -5.44 13.67
CA TYR A 747 -3.71 -6.49 14.34
C TYR A 747 -3.09 -6.93 15.68
N SER A 748 -1.78 -7.10 15.76
CA SER A 748 -1.10 -7.43 17.03
C SER A 748 -1.28 -6.35 18.11
N THR A 749 -1.52 -5.09 17.72
CA THR A 749 -1.84 -4.00 18.65
C THR A 749 -3.22 -4.19 19.29
N VAL A 750 -4.20 -4.70 18.54
CA VAL A 750 -5.53 -5.07 19.05
C VAL A 750 -5.45 -6.31 19.94
N ASP A 751 -4.75 -7.36 19.50
CA ASP A 751 -4.58 -8.60 20.27
C ASP A 751 -3.88 -8.36 21.62
N LEU A 752 -2.80 -7.56 21.62
CA LEU A 752 -2.09 -7.12 22.82
C LEU A 752 -2.85 -6.04 23.64
N LYS A 753 -4.05 -5.64 23.21
CA LYS A 753 -4.91 -4.62 23.87
C LYS A 753 -4.17 -3.30 24.15
N VAL A 754 -3.32 -2.91 23.20
CA VAL A 754 -2.39 -1.79 23.35
C VAL A 754 -3.11 -0.47 23.13
N LYS A 755 -2.89 0.47 24.05
CA LYS A 755 -3.29 1.87 23.88
C LYS A 755 -2.21 2.77 24.46
N ILE A 756 -1.57 3.58 23.62
CA ILE A 756 -0.58 4.56 24.03
C ILE A 756 -1.30 5.89 24.34
N ASN A 757 -1.09 6.46 25.53
CA ASN A 757 -1.59 7.80 25.83
C ASN A 757 -0.69 8.84 25.15
N PRO A 758 -1.25 9.96 24.63
CA PRO A 758 -0.49 11.06 24.08
C PRO A 758 0.68 11.51 24.96
N ILE A 759 1.83 11.70 24.30
CA ILE A 759 3.03 12.28 24.90
C ILE A 759 3.23 13.69 24.34
N ILE A 760 3.18 14.67 25.23
CA ILE A 760 3.50 16.06 24.92
C ILE A 760 4.97 16.35 25.21
N GLU A 761 5.53 17.34 24.53
CA GLU A 761 6.90 17.82 24.76
C GLU A 761 7.17 18.08 26.25
N LYS A 762 8.43 17.92 26.66
CA LYS A 762 8.90 18.13 28.05
C LYS A 762 8.32 17.15 29.09
N LYS A 763 7.34 16.30 28.75
CA LYS A 763 6.86 15.20 29.60
C LYS A 763 7.93 14.11 29.68
N THR A 764 8.19 13.61 30.88
CA THR A 764 9.21 12.56 31.17
C THR A 764 8.60 11.18 31.40
N THR A 765 7.32 11.00 31.06
CA THR A 765 6.61 9.73 31.19
C THR A 765 5.75 9.43 29.97
N LEU A 766 5.88 8.21 29.47
CA LEU A 766 4.96 7.60 28.49
C LEU A 766 4.13 6.55 29.24
N SER A 767 2.82 6.53 29.04
CA SER A 767 1.93 5.59 29.73
C SER A 767 0.89 5.02 28.77
N GLY A 768 0.31 3.89 29.13
CA GLY A 768 -0.66 3.19 28.29
C GLY A 768 -1.23 1.94 28.94
N SER A 769 -1.97 1.17 28.14
CA SER A 769 -2.41 -0.19 28.45
C SER A 769 -1.83 -1.20 27.47
N ALA A 770 -1.73 -2.46 27.93
CA ALA A 770 -1.41 -3.66 27.16
C ALA A 770 -1.87 -4.89 27.97
N VAL A 771 -1.84 -6.10 27.40
CA VAL A 771 -2.09 -7.35 28.15
C VAL A 771 -1.15 -7.49 29.37
N LYS A 772 -1.65 -8.14 30.44
CA LYS A 772 -0.90 -8.38 31.69
C LYS A 772 0.48 -8.98 31.40
N GLY A 773 1.53 -8.40 31.99
CA GLY A 773 2.90 -8.91 31.82
C GLY A 773 3.57 -8.56 30.48
N ALA A 774 2.91 -7.82 29.59
CA ALA A 774 3.51 -7.34 28.35
C ALA A 774 4.76 -6.48 28.62
N LYS A 775 5.84 -6.74 27.89
CA LYS A 775 7.10 -6.00 27.97
C LYS A 775 7.05 -4.84 26.96
N VAL A 776 7.26 -3.62 27.43
CA VAL A 776 7.20 -2.39 26.61
C VAL A 776 8.57 -1.73 26.57
N GLU A 777 9.04 -1.37 25.38
CA GLU A 777 10.31 -0.71 25.11
C GLU A 777 10.08 0.53 24.23
N VAL A 778 10.64 1.67 24.61
CA VAL A 778 10.56 2.93 23.85
C VAL A 778 11.94 3.26 23.28
N LYS A 779 12.01 3.48 21.97
CA LYS A 779 13.22 3.89 21.25
C LYS A 779 13.09 5.28 20.66
N LYS A 780 14.23 5.97 20.55
CA LYS A 780 14.45 7.13 19.70
C LYS A 780 15.53 6.76 18.68
N GLY A 781 15.16 6.64 17.41
CA GLY A 781 16.03 6.00 16.41
C GLY A 781 16.40 4.58 16.85
N LYS A 782 17.69 4.22 16.80
CA LYS A 782 18.19 2.92 17.27
C LYS A 782 18.29 2.81 18.81
N SER A 783 18.33 3.93 19.54
CA SER A 783 18.60 3.96 20.98
C SER A 783 17.35 3.71 21.82
N VAL A 784 17.42 2.77 22.77
CA VAL A 784 16.38 2.58 23.80
C VAL A 784 16.45 3.70 24.83
N ILE A 785 15.32 4.35 25.12
CA ILE A 785 15.20 5.46 26.07
C ILE A 785 14.29 5.16 27.28
N GLY A 786 13.69 3.98 27.32
CA GLY A 786 12.95 3.48 28.50
C GLY A 786 12.30 2.12 28.28
N LYS A 787 12.04 1.40 29.38
CA LYS A 787 11.32 0.12 29.40
C LYS A 787 10.32 0.08 30.57
N ALA A 788 9.27 -0.74 30.46
CA ALA A 788 8.43 -1.17 31.58
C ALA A 788 7.74 -2.50 31.26
N THR A 789 7.05 -3.05 32.26
CA THR A 789 6.14 -4.20 32.11
C THR A 789 4.73 -3.76 32.47
N ALA A 790 3.73 -4.23 31.73
CA ALA A 790 2.32 -3.99 32.04
C ALA A 790 1.89 -4.71 33.31
N SER A 791 1.21 -3.98 34.19
CA SER A 791 0.75 -4.44 35.51
C SER A 791 -0.26 -5.60 35.43
N SER A 792 -0.63 -6.16 36.58
CA SER A 792 -1.76 -7.11 36.69
C SER A 792 -3.08 -6.54 36.17
N LYS A 793 -3.23 -5.21 36.12
CA LYS A 793 -4.40 -4.49 35.58
C LYS A 793 -4.23 -4.09 34.11
N GLY A 794 -3.17 -4.56 33.43
CA GLY A 794 -2.90 -4.26 32.03
C GLY A 794 -2.47 -2.80 31.77
N THR A 795 -1.87 -2.12 32.75
CA THR A 795 -1.43 -0.71 32.64
C THR A 795 0.07 -0.58 32.82
N PHE A 796 0.71 0.34 32.09
CA PHE A 796 2.13 0.63 32.23
C PHE A 796 2.44 2.13 32.30
N THR A 797 3.60 2.47 32.86
CA THR A 797 4.16 3.82 32.85
C THR A 797 5.69 3.71 32.80
N ILE A 798 6.28 4.32 31.78
CA ILE A 798 7.71 4.29 31.48
C ILE A 798 8.26 5.69 31.75
N LYS A 799 9.34 5.78 32.52
CA LYS A 799 10.13 7.02 32.62
C LYS A 799 11.01 7.11 31.38
N ILE A 800 10.97 8.24 30.67
CA ILE A 800 11.85 8.54 29.54
C ILE A 800 12.42 9.97 29.69
N PRO A 801 13.54 10.31 29.04
CA PRO A 801 14.01 11.68 28.93
C PRO A 801 12.95 12.57 28.26
N ALA A 802 12.91 13.84 28.64
CA ALA A 802 12.05 14.84 28.00
C ALA A 802 12.35 14.96 26.50
N GLN A 803 11.33 14.83 25.66
CA GLN A 803 11.46 14.96 24.21
C GLN A 803 11.01 16.34 23.71
N LYS A 804 11.56 16.76 22.56
CA LYS A 804 11.13 17.94 21.80
C LYS A 804 9.79 17.66 21.11
N LYS A 805 9.07 18.72 20.67
CA LYS A 805 7.96 18.55 19.73
C LYS A 805 8.43 17.78 18.50
N ASP A 806 7.50 17.05 17.90
CA ASP A 806 7.60 16.38 16.61
C ASP A 806 8.59 15.19 16.57
N GLN A 807 9.18 14.84 17.71
CA GLN A 807 10.09 13.71 17.84
C GLN A 807 9.35 12.38 17.61
N LYS A 808 9.76 11.63 16.56
CA LYS A 808 9.40 10.22 16.37
C LYS A 808 9.98 9.36 17.50
N LEU A 809 9.12 8.58 18.14
CA LEU A 809 9.46 7.51 19.08
C LEU A 809 8.89 6.20 18.54
N GLN A 810 9.67 5.12 18.63
CA GLN A 810 9.19 3.79 18.27
C GLN A 810 8.91 3.01 19.56
N VAL A 811 7.66 2.62 19.78
CA VAL A 811 7.24 1.84 20.95
C VAL A 811 7.06 0.39 20.51
N THR A 812 7.89 -0.51 21.03
CA THR A 812 7.73 -1.96 20.86
C THR A 812 7.01 -2.53 22.06
N ILE A 813 5.92 -3.27 21.83
CA ILE A 813 5.21 -4.04 22.84
C ILE A 813 5.36 -5.51 22.50
N LYS A 814 5.74 -6.33 23.47
CA LYS A 814 5.70 -7.79 23.38
C LYS A 814 4.78 -8.35 24.47
N ASP A 815 4.16 -9.50 24.23
CA ASP A 815 3.54 -10.28 25.31
C ASP A 815 4.59 -10.75 26.36
N SER A 816 4.16 -11.50 27.37
CA SER A 816 5.05 -12.03 28.40
C SER A 816 6.09 -13.02 27.88
N THR A 817 5.75 -13.82 26.85
CA THR A 817 6.61 -14.87 26.26
C THR A 817 7.61 -14.31 25.25
N GLY A 818 7.31 -13.15 24.65
CA GLY A 818 8.03 -12.56 23.53
C GLY A 818 7.54 -13.00 22.15
N THR A 819 6.49 -13.83 22.07
CA THR A 819 6.01 -14.46 20.82
C THR A 819 5.26 -13.45 19.94
N ILE A 820 4.38 -12.64 20.54
CA ILE A 820 3.60 -11.63 19.82
C ILE A 820 4.26 -10.27 20.06
N LYS A 821 4.45 -9.51 18.97
CA LYS A 821 5.13 -8.21 18.98
C LYS A 821 4.35 -7.20 18.15
N SER A 822 4.03 -6.06 18.73
CA SER A 822 3.60 -4.86 18.01
C SER A 822 4.71 -3.81 18.02
N VAL A 823 4.82 -3.04 16.94
CA VAL A 823 5.67 -1.85 16.83
C VAL A 823 4.82 -0.66 16.40
N LEU A 824 4.88 0.43 17.17
CA LEU A 824 4.11 1.66 16.93
C LEU A 824 5.01 2.89 16.82
N ASN A 825 4.76 3.71 15.81
CA ASN A 825 5.32 5.04 15.62
C ASN A 825 4.49 6.07 16.39
N ILE A 826 5.07 6.66 17.43
CA ILE A 826 4.42 7.66 18.29
C ILE A 826 5.18 8.98 18.18
N TYR A 827 4.48 10.06 17.86
CA TYR A 827 5.07 11.38 17.71
C TYR A 827 4.76 12.27 18.92
N VAL A 828 5.73 13.10 19.32
CA VAL A 828 5.62 13.93 20.52
C VAL A 828 4.88 15.23 20.20
N GLU A 829 3.69 15.40 20.75
CA GLU A 829 2.83 16.56 20.52
C GLU A 829 3.39 17.84 21.17
N LYS A 830 3.11 18.99 20.55
CA LYS A 830 3.36 20.32 21.12
C LYS A 830 2.49 20.57 22.36
N ASP A 831 3.04 21.21 23.40
CA ASP A 831 2.28 21.53 24.62
C ASP A 831 1.32 22.69 24.33
N LYS A 832 0.06 22.34 24.06
CA LYS A 832 -1.04 23.30 23.80
C LYS A 832 -1.62 23.92 25.09
N SER A 833 -1.01 23.70 26.26
CA SER A 833 -1.45 24.29 27.54
C SER A 833 -1.28 25.82 27.58
N PRO A 834 -2.18 26.57 28.23
CA PRO A 834 -2.07 28.03 28.29
C PRO A 834 -0.82 28.49 29.07
N LYS A 835 -0.25 29.64 28.65
CA LYS A 835 0.82 30.32 29.41
C LYS A 835 0.31 30.70 30.81
N ALA A 836 1.21 30.65 31.80
CA ALA A 836 0.89 30.97 33.19
C ALA A 836 0.44 32.44 33.37
N PRO A 837 -0.55 32.73 34.23
CA PRO A 837 -1.02 34.08 34.46
C PRO A 837 0.03 34.91 35.20
N LYS A 838 0.24 36.18 34.80
CA LYS A 838 1.02 37.12 35.62
C LYS A 838 0.13 37.62 36.75
N VAL A 839 0.55 37.45 38.01
CA VAL A 839 -0.27 37.77 39.20
C VAL A 839 0.36 38.92 39.99
N ASN A 840 -0.43 39.95 40.29
CA ASN A 840 0.03 41.09 41.10
C ASN A 840 0.23 40.70 42.57
N SER A 841 0.98 41.51 43.33
CA SER A 841 1.33 41.17 44.72
C SER A 841 0.09 41.05 45.63
N ILE A 842 -0.04 39.91 46.32
CA ILE A 842 -1.14 39.63 47.24
C ILE A 842 -0.69 39.89 48.69
N SER A 843 -1.57 40.48 49.50
CA SER A 843 -1.34 40.74 50.93
C SER A 843 -2.53 40.31 51.79
N ASN A 844 -2.36 40.26 53.11
CA ASN A 844 -3.45 39.98 54.06
C ASN A 844 -4.57 41.04 54.09
N LYS A 845 -4.39 42.18 53.40
CA LYS A 845 -5.45 43.16 53.12
C LYS A 845 -6.22 42.90 51.82
N THR A 846 -5.68 42.09 50.90
CA THR A 846 -6.19 41.89 49.54
C THR A 846 -7.51 41.10 49.53
N THR A 847 -8.53 41.66 48.87
CA THR A 847 -9.86 41.05 48.63
C THR A 847 -10.12 40.71 47.16
N TYR A 848 -9.27 41.19 46.24
CA TYR A 848 -9.30 40.84 44.82
C TYR A 848 -7.88 40.51 44.36
N VAL A 849 -7.70 39.36 43.70
CA VAL A 849 -6.45 39.02 43.03
C VAL A 849 -6.52 39.52 41.59
N THR A 850 -5.59 40.39 41.22
CA THR A 850 -5.51 41.00 39.90
C THR A 850 -4.27 40.54 39.15
N GLY A 851 -4.32 40.64 37.82
CA GLY A 851 -3.20 40.28 36.96
C GLY A 851 -3.60 40.20 35.49
N THR A 852 -2.74 39.58 34.68
CA THR A 852 -2.95 39.40 33.24
C THR A 852 -2.74 37.96 32.78
N ALA A 853 -3.48 37.56 31.74
CA ALA A 853 -3.41 36.27 31.07
C ALA A 853 -4.01 36.40 29.65
N LYS A 854 -3.97 35.34 28.83
CA LYS A 854 -4.67 35.37 27.52
C LYS A 854 -6.18 35.52 27.76
N ALA A 855 -6.84 36.36 26.96
CA ALA A 855 -8.28 36.60 27.02
C ALA A 855 -9.09 35.30 26.87
N LYS A 856 -10.33 35.28 27.38
CA LYS A 856 -11.27 34.14 27.37
C LYS A 856 -10.85 32.91 28.21
N LEU A 857 -9.61 32.85 28.74
CA LEU A 857 -9.21 31.84 29.73
C LEU A 857 -9.94 32.05 31.07
N THR A 858 -10.01 31.02 31.91
CA THR A 858 -10.46 31.10 33.30
C THR A 858 -9.26 31.01 34.23
N VAL A 859 -9.04 32.00 35.10
CA VAL A 859 -8.00 31.93 36.14
C VAL A 859 -8.60 31.34 37.41
N VAL A 860 -7.94 30.32 37.97
CA VAL A 860 -8.38 29.56 39.14
C VAL A 860 -7.35 29.72 40.25
N ILE A 861 -7.81 30.05 41.47
CA ILE A 861 -6.98 30.31 42.64
C ILE A 861 -7.27 29.25 43.70
N LYS A 862 -6.25 28.48 44.08
CA LYS A 862 -6.32 27.44 45.11
C LYS A 862 -5.48 27.80 46.34
N ASN A 863 -5.92 27.36 47.51
CA ASN A 863 -5.14 27.45 48.75
C ASN A 863 -4.17 26.26 48.89
N ALA A 864 -3.42 26.20 50.00
CA ALA A 864 -2.48 25.11 50.29
C ALA A 864 -3.15 23.72 50.37
N SER A 865 -4.42 23.63 50.76
CA SER A 865 -5.23 22.41 50.77
C SER A 865 -5.81 22.04 49.39
N LYS A 866 -5.33 22.68 48.30
CA LYS A 866 -5.83 22.55 46.92
C LYS A 866 -7.31 22.96 46.70
N LYS A 867 -8.01 23.48 47.72
CA LYS A 867 -9.39 23.98 47.60
C LYS A 867 -9.41 25.28 46.79
N VAL A 868 -10.32 25.38 45.83
CA VAL A 868 -10.57 26.63 45.08
C VAL A 868 -11.15 27.67 46.04
N ILE A 869 -10.56 28.87 46.05
CA ILE A 869 -10.97 30.02 46.88
C ILE A 869 -11.40 31.23 46.05
N GLY A 870 -11.30 31.14 44.73
CA GLY A 870 -11.78 32.10 43.74
C GLY A 870 -11.45 31.63 42.34
N GLN A 871 -12.33 31.91 41.38
CA GLN A 871 -12.08 31.75 39.95
C GLN A 871 -12.86 32.81 39.18
N ASP A 872 -12.35 33.25 38.03
CA ASP A 872 -13.10 34.10 37.09
C ASP A 872 -12.48 34.05 35.69
N LYS A 873 -13.22 34.51 34.67
CA LYS A 873 -12.73 34.65 33.30
C LYS A 873 -11.82 35.87 33.15
N VAL A 874 -10.87 35.76 32.23
CA VAL A 874 -10.00 36.85 31.78
C VAL A 874 -10.74 37.64 30.70
N ASN A 875 -10.82 38.96 30.87
CA ASN A 875 -11.55 39.83 29.95
C ASN A 875 -10.87 39.92 28.56
N SER A 876 -11.55 40.58 27.60
CA SER A 876 -11.04 40.78 26.24
C SER A 876 -9.68 41.49 26.18
N LYS A 877 -9.39 42.37 27.15
CA LYS A 877 -8.11 43.10 27.31
C LYS A 877 -7.02 42.27 28.02
N GLY A 878 -7.23 40.98 28.26
CA GLY A 878 -6.24 40.09 28.89
C GLY A 878 -6.05 40.31 30.40
N GLN A 879 -6.98 40.98 31.07
CA GLN A 879 -6.92 41.29 32.52
C GLN A 879 -7.92 40.45 33.32
N PHE A 880 -7.60 40.15 34.58
CA PHE A 880 -8.52 39.49 35.51
C PHE A 880 -8.55 40.19 36.89
N LYS A 881 -9.68 40.08 37.60
CA LYS A 881 -9.91 40.65 38.94
C LYS A 881 -10.80 39.72 39.78
N ILE A 882 -10.21 38.69 40.35
CA ILE A 882 -10.95 37.60 41.04
C ILE A 882 -11.19 37.96 42.51
N LYS A 883 -12.45 37.99 42.95
CA LYS A 883 -12.81 38.18 44.36
C LYS A 883 -12.36 36.99 45.21
N ILE A 884 -11.69 37.25 46.34
CA ILE A 884 -11.30 36.24 47.33
C ILE A 884 -11.58 36.75 48.75
N LYS A 885 -11.79 35.82 49.71
CA LYS A 885 -11.72 36.17 51.14
C LYS A 885 -10.26 36.52 51.50
N LYS A 886 -10.07 37.49 52.41
CA LYS A 886 -8.74 37.88 52.90
C LYS A 886 -7.98 36.66 53.44
N GLN A 887 -6.71 36.54 53.10
CA GLN A 887 -5.86 35.42 53.47
C GLN A 887 -4.91 35.81 54.61
N LYS A 888 -4.53 34.85 55.47
CA LYS A 888 -3.52 35.09 56.52
C LYS A 888 -2.16 35.39 55.89
N ALA A 889 -1.35 36.24 56.54
CA ALA A 889 0.03 36.48 56.11
C ALA A 889 0.82 35.15 56.12
N GLY A 890 1.72 34.98 55.14
CA GLY A 890 2.48 33.74 54.95
C GLY A 890 1.70 32.60 54.27
N ALA A 891 0.39 32.73 54.04
CA ALA A 891 -0.39 31.74 53.30
C ALA A 891 0.14 31.60 51.86
N LYS A 892 0.14 30.35 51.34
CA LYS A 892 0.56 30.03 49.97
C LYS A 892 -0.67 29.84 49.09
N LEU A 893 -0.73 30.60 48.01
CA LEU A 893 -1.76 30.50 46.96
C LEU A 893 -1.16 29.94 45.69
N TYR A 894 -1.97 29.17 44.96
CA TYR A 894 -1.60 28.43 43.76
C TYR A 894 -2.56 28.84 42.66
N ILE A 895 -2.07 29.60 41.68
CA ILE A 895 -2.89 30.23 40.63
C ILE A 895 -2.55 29.62 39.27
N THR A 896 -3.57 29.26 38.50
CA THR A 896 -3.44 28.71 37.13
C THR A 896 -4.42 29.39 36.19
N ALA A 897 -4.08 29.54 34.92
CA ALA A 897 -5.02 29.84 33.85
C ALA A 897 -5.49 28.52 33.19
N VAL A 898 -6.75 28.45 32.78
CA VAL A 898 -7.40 27.26 32.24
C VAL A 898 -8.14 27.64 30.96
N ASP A 899 -8.00 26.84 29.90
CA ASP A 899 -8.69 27.07 28.62
C ASP A 899 -10.05 26.35 28.52
N SER A 900 -10.74 26.53 27.38
CA SER A 900 -12.02 25.87 27.10
C SER A 900 -11.91 24.34 27.03
N ALA A 901 -10.74 23.82 26.65
CA ALA A 901 -10.40 22.40 26.66
C ALA A 901 -9.99 21.88 28.06
N LYS A 902 -10.17 22.70 29.12
CA LYS A 902 -9.81 22.42 30.52
C LYS A 902 -8.31 22.17 30.77
N ARG A 903 -7.43 22.49 29.81
CA ARG A 903 -5.97 22.41 29.98
C ARG A 903 -5.51 23.55 30.90
N SER A 904 -4.66 23.22 31.86
CA SER A 904 -4.19 24.16 32.90
C SER A 904 -2.76 24.61 32.63
N SER A 905 -2.47 25.89 32.90
CA SER A 905 -1.13 26.44 32.84
C SER A 905 -0.22 25.86 33.92
N LYS A 906 1.10 26.09 33.80
CA LYS A 906 2.01 26.00 34.94
C LYS A 906 1.49 26.85 36.11
N ILE A 907 1.70 26.36 37.34
CA ILE A 907 1.21 26.99 38.56
C ILE A 907 2.07 28.19 38.94
N VAL A 908 1.44 29.33 39.21
CA VAL A 908 2.06 30.48 39.86
C VAL A 908 1.82 30.41 41.37
N LYS A 909 2.89 30.33 42.14
CA LYS A 909 2.85 30.22 43.61
C LYS A 909 3.10 31.59 44.24
N VAL A 910 2.12 32.12 44.97
CA VAL A 910 2.22 33.44 45.62
C VAL A 910 2.12 33.29 47.12
N THR A 911 3.08 33.85 47.85
CA THR A 911 3.01 33.98 49.31
C THR A 911 2.35 35.30 49.69
N VAL A 912 1.32 35.25 50.52
CA VAL A 912 0.56 36.41 50.98
C VAL A 912 1.43 37.28 51.89
N LYS A 913 1.76 38.50 51.45
CA LYS A 913 2.56 39.47 52.22
C LYS A 913 1.78 40.02 53.41
N ASP A 914 2.47 40.34 54.49
CA ASP A 914 1.87 41.10 55.59
C ASP A 914 1.90 42.61 55.30
N LYS A 915 0.73 43.26 55.33
CA LYS A 915 0.58 44.72 55.26
C LYS A 915 -0.32 45.25 56.39
N ILE A 916 -0.62 44.46 57.42
CA ILE A 916 -1.40 44.90 58.59
C ILE A 916 -0.41 45.43 59.63
N ALA A 917 -0.57 46.69 60.03
CA ALA A 917 0.24 47.27 61.08
C ALA A 917 -0.20 46.77 62.47
N PRO A 918 0.73 46.68 63.43
CA PRO A 918 0.38 46.38 64.82
C PRO A 918 -0.69 47.30 65.38
N SER A 919 -1.44 46.77 66.35
CA SER A 919 -2.30 47.59 67.20
C SER A 919 -1.47 48.68 67.90
N THR A 920 -2.10 49.83 68.12
CA THR A 920 -1.45 50.96 68.80
C THR A 920 -1.02 50.53 70.20
N PRO A 921 0.25 50.74 70.62
CA PRO A 921 0.72 50.35 71.94
C PRO A 921 -0.17 50.89 73.07
N LYS A 922 -0.56 50.01 73.99
CA LYS A 922 -1.16 50.39 75.27
C LYS A 922 0.00 50.70 76.22
N VAL A 923 0.14 51.97 76.60
CA VAL A 923 1.25 52.47 77.42
C VAL A 923 0.72 52.79 78.82
N ASN A 924 1.44 52.38 79.86
CA ASN A 924 1.11 52.70 81.24
C ASN A 924 1.35 54.20 81.53
N THR A 925 0.89 54.70 82.68
CA THR A 925 1.20 56.07 83.12
C THR A 925 2.71 56.31 83.17
N VAL A 926 3.16 57.44 82.64
CA VAL A 926 4.55 57.91 82.69
C VAL A 926 4.61 59.21 83.47
N THR A 927 5.47 59.28 84.48
CA THR A 927 5.70 60.44 85.35
C THR A 927 7.09 61.04 85.14
N SER A 928 7.34 62.24 85.69
CA SER A 928 8.65 62.91 85.58
C SER A 928 9.81 62.07 86.14
N LYS A 929 9.51 61.19 87.12
CA LYS A 929 10.46 60.28 87.77
C LYS A 929 10.76 59.01 86.93
N SER A 930 10.00 58.73 85.87
CA SER A 930 10.05 57.47 85.12
C SER A 930 11.31 57.32 84.25
N THR A 931 12.05 56.23 84.42
CA THR A 931 13.22 55.83 83.61
C THR A 931 12.91 54.74 82.57
N THR A 932 11.67 54.23 82.56
CA THR A 932 11.20 53.26 81.57
C THR A 932 9.77 53.60 81.12
N VAL A 933 9.46 53.31 79.86
CA VAL A 933 8.09 53.31 79.34
C VAL A 933 7.67 51.85 79.20
N LYS A 934 6.69 51.44 80.03
CA LYS A 934 6.16 50.07 80.07
C LYS A 934 4.77 50.01 79.45
N GLY A 935 4.39 48.84 78.94
CA GLY A 935 3.07 48.62 78.36
C GLY A 935 2.91 47.30 77.62
N LYS A 936 1.85 47.20 76.80
CA LYS A 936 1.56 46.09 75.90
C LYS A 936 1.52 46.54 74.44
N ALA A 937 2.14 45.75 73.57
CA ALA A 937 2.13 45.88 72.11
C ALA A 937 2.03 44.48 71.48
N GLU A 938 2.04 44.38 70.15
CA GLU A 938 2.02 43.10 69.47
C GLU A 938 3.27 42.26 69.78
N LYS A 939 3.10 40.95 70.01
CA LYS A 939 4.17 39.99 70.30
C LYS A 939 5.32 40.09 69.29
N GLY A 940 6.54 40.29 69.77
CA GLY A 940 7.75 40.37 68.92
C GLY A 940 7.92 41.68 68.14
N SER A 941 6.94 42.59 68.17
CA SER A 941 7.07 43.91 67.53
C SER A 941 8.11 44.77 68.26
N THR A 942 8.81 45.63 67.50
CA THR A 942 9.77 46.61 68.05
C THR A 942 9.03 47.89 68.41
N VAL A 943 8.89 48.14 69.70
CA VAL A 943 8.34 49.38 70.26
C VAL A 943 9.40 50.46 70.23
N THR A 944 9.04 51.64 69.73
CA THR A 944 9.89 52.83 69.63
C THR A 944 9.21 53.99 70.36
N VAL A 945 9.95 54.69 71.23
CA VAL A 945 9.48 55.89 71.94
C VAL A 945 10.20 57.10 71.36
N LYS A 946 9.44 58.13 70.97
CA LYS A 946 9.95 59.41 70.44
C LYS A 946 9.47 60.60 71.27
N VAL A 947 10.28 61.67 71.25
CA VAL A 947 9.90 63.03 71.65
C VAL A 947 10.09 63.91 70.43
N LYS A 948 9.04 64.65 70.04
CA LYS A 948 8.94 65.26 68.69
C LYS A 948 9.26 64.19 67.63
N SER A 949 10.24 64.41 66.76
CA SER A 949 10.72 63.46 65.74
C SER A 949 11.83 62.50 66.23
N LYS A 950 12.55 62.85 67.31
CA LYS A 950 13.75 62.15 67.79
C LYS A 950 13.39 60.88 68.58
N THR A 951 14.04 59.77 68.27
CA THR A 951 13.91 58.52 69.04
C THR A 951 14.69 58.62 70.34
N ILE A 952 14.04 58.33 71.47
CA ILE A 952 14.65 58.34 72.80
C ILE A 952 14.78 56.95 73.43
N GLY A 953 14.19 55.91 72.81
CA GLY A 953 14.38 54.51 73.20
C GLY A 953 13.67 53.53 72.27
N LYS A 954 14.13 52.26 72.27
CA LYS A 954 13.49 51.13 71.59
C LYS A 954 13.57 49.86 72.45
N ALA A 955 12.60 48.96 72.31
CA ALA A 955 12.64 47.60 72.86
C ALA A 955 11.71 46.67 72.07
N LYS A 956 11.96 45.36 72.06
CA LYS A 956 11.01 44.37 71.53
C LYS A 956 9.95 44.05 72.58
N ALA A 957 8.69 43.92 72.17
CA ALA A 957 7.64 43.31 72.97
C ALA A 957 7.88 41.80 73.07
N ASN A 958 7.75 41.23 74.27
CA ASN A 958 8.08 39.83 74.54
C ASN A 958 7.01 38.85 74.01
N SER A 959 7.17 37.56 74.33
CA SER A 959 6.26 36.48 73.92
C SER A 959 4.81 36.63 74.43
N LYS A 960 4.60 37.46 75.47
CA LYS A 960 3.30 37.82 76.07
C LYS A 960 2.83 39.23 75.65
N GLY A 961 3.53 39.90 74.73
CA GLY A 961 3.22 41.25 74.25
C GLY A 961 3.64 42.41 75.18
N SER A 962 4.22 42.12 76.35
CA SER A 962 4.69 43.17 77.26
C SER A 962 6.02 43.78 76.78
N PHE A 963 6.18 45.09 76.91
CA PHE A 963 7.42 45.81 76.59
C PHE A 963 7.87 46.71 77.76
N SER A 964 9.18 46.99 77.80
CA SER A 964 9.79 47.97 78.71
C SER A 964 10.93 48.68 77.98
N VAL A 965 10.70 49.91 77.54
CA VAL A 965 11.68 50.74 76.84
C VAL A 965 12.41 51.62 77.86
N LYS A 966 13.73 51.45 78.02
CA LYS A 966 14.56 52.37 78.82
C LYS A 966 14.62 53.75 78.16
N ILE A 967 14.45 54.82 78.95
CA ILE A 967 14.54 56.22 78.53
C ILE A 967 15.23 57.08 79.61
N LYS A 968 15.80 58.23 79.24
CA LYS A 968 16.14 59.28 80.22
C LYS A 968 14.85 59.90 80.77
N LYS A 969 14.85 60.34 82.04
CA LYS A 969 13.73 61.08 82.67
C LYS A 969 13.29 62.26 81.79
N GLN A 970 12.01 62.59 81.81
CA GLN A 970 11.40 63.62 80.95
C GLN A 970 10.68 64.66 81.81
N LYS A 971 10.70 65.94 81.41
CA LYS A 971 9.94 67.00 82.11
C LYS A 971 8.44 66.70 82.06
N ALA A 972 7.70 67.02 83.12
CA ALA A 972 6.24 66.98 83.12
C ALA A 972 5.68 67.86 81.98
N GLY A 973 4.57 67.45 81.37
CA GLY A 973 4.01 68.08 80.17
C GLY A 973 4.64 67.60 78.84
N THR A 974 5.81 66.95 78.85
CA THR A 974 6.40 66.38 77.62
C THR A 974 5.49 65.33 76.99
N VAL A 975 5.24 65.42 75.68
CA VAL A 975 4.44 64.43 74.93
C VAL A 975 5.34 63.39 74.29
N LEU A 976 5.17 62.13 74.71
CA LEU A 976 5.81 60.96 74.13
C LEU A 976 4.94 60.36 73.02
N TYR A 977 5.60 59.90 71.95
CA TYR A 977 4.99 59.19 70.83
C TYR A 977 5.50 57.76 70.81
N VAL A 978 4.63 56.79 71.10
CA VAL A 978 4.99 55.37 71.20
C VAL A 978 4.38 54.59 70.03
N THR A 979 5.21 53.98 69.20
CA THR A 979 4.81 53.15 68.04
C THR A 979 5.36 51.73 68.17
N ALA A 980 4.68 50.75 67.59
CA ALA A 980 5.17 49.38 67.42
C ALA A 980 5.38 49.07 65.93
N LYS A 981 6.49 48.41 65.58
CA LYS A 981 6.81 47.94 64.22
C LYS A 981 6.93 46.42 64.21
N ASP A 982 6.15 45.74 63.36
CA ASP A 982 6.19 44.27 63.26
C ASP A 982 7.46 43.75 62.54
N LYS A 983 7.53 42.42 62.34
CA LYS A 983 8.61 41.76 61.59
C LYS A 983 8.57 42.03 60.07
N ALA A 984 7.40 42.37 59.52
CA ALA A 984 7.22 42.69 58.10
C ALA A 984 7.53 44.17 57.76
N GLY A 985 7.74 45.00 58.79
CA GLY A 985 8.04 46.43 58.68
C GLY A 985 6.84 47.36 58.80
N ASN A 986 5.62 46.87 59.03
CA ASN A 986 4.45 47.73 59.22
C ASN A 986 4.52 48.40 60.60
N THR A 987 4.19 49.69 60.67
CA THR A 987 4.28 50.49 61.90
C THR A 987 2.89 50.95 62.35
N SER A 988 2.58 50.78 63.64
CA SER A 988 1.31 51.18 64.26
C SER A 988 1.08 52.70 64.17
N LYS A 989 -0.18 53.14 64.37
CA LYS A 989 -0.43 54.52 64.81
C LYS A 989 0.31 54.78 66.13
N ALA A 990 0.75 56.03 66.35
CA ALA A 990 1.45 56.41 67.57
C ALA A 990 0.47 56.63 68.73
N LYS A 991 0.75 56.03 69.90
CA LYS A 991 0.11 56.42 71.16
C LYS A 991 0.81 57.69 71.66
N LYS A 992 0.05 58.79 71.77
CA LYS A 992 0.45 59.98 72.52
C LYS A 992 0.33 59.69 74.02
N VAL A 993 1.34 60.05 74.81
CA VAL A 993 1.36 59.98 76.28
C VAL A 993 1.99 61.24 76.82
N THR A 994 1.24 62.04 77.58
CA THR A 994 1.78 63.21 78.28
C THR A 994 2.39 62.77 79.61
N VAL A 995 3.64 63.16 79.86
CA VAL A 995 4.35 62.89 81.11
C VAL A 995 3.68 63.68 82.24
N LYS A 996 3.15 62.98 83.25
CA LYS A 996 2.58 63.62 84.46
C LYS A 996 3.70 64.06 85.41
N LYS A 997 3.38 64.87 86.42
CA LYS A 997 4.33 65.16 87.53
C LYS A 997 4.76 63.83 88.18
#